data_AF-A0A2S3GUC7-F1
#
_entry.id   AF-A0A2S3GUC7-F1
#
_cell.length_a   1.000
_cell.length_b   1.000
_cell.length_c   1.000
_cell.angle_alpha   90.00
_cell.angle_beta   90.00
_cell.angle_gamma   90.00
#
_symmetry.space_group_name_H-M   'P 1'
#
loop_
_entity.id
_entity.type
_entity.pdbx_description
1 polymer ?
#
loop_
_entity_poly.entity_id
_entity_poly.type
_entity_poly.pdbx_seq_one_letter_code
_entity_poly.pdbx_strand_id
1 'polypeptide(L)'
;MEVVALVSGGKDSCFAMMRCLDYGHKVVALANLIPLDDGVDELDSYMYQTVGHQIVVSYAKCMGLPLFRRRIRGSTRDQGLKYNVTAGDEVEDMFALLSEVKRQIPSISAVSSGAIASDYQRLRVESVCSRLGLVSLAYLWKQDQTLLLEEMIRRGIVAITVKVAALGLKPSSHLGKELAELKCHLLQMNESYGINVCGEGGEYETLTLDCPLFCNARIILDDYEVILHSADSIASVGILHPRAFHLEHKPDSSDTIGDGSVTQDISSCVYEVDEVITCTDEEKHTLNPAVDACTNKDLCISKTGKNLRSISCWIQDRSRDLEVGLKEDLIAVLSGIDNQLQEEGLGWVNVLYVHLYISNMKEFGLANEVYVSFITEKKCYLGVPSRSTIELPLVQVGLGKAYVEVLVSDELKKRVLHVQSISCWAPSCIGPYSQATLYGEILYMAGQLGLDPPTMKLCPGGATAELELALQNSEAVANAFSCSIYSSAIHFLVYCSAQLTSDEKDEVEQTLQSSYITRLDCSKTGLYPTVLYVFAPDLPKGARVEIKPILYVPTNDDGVATREMETGMTQPAPSQAWSAQYSDLHDSCCQIHTIDGRICSAVVSVTSDIASKICSTAGQLYHTEDNLKAMARFCAFQIVKILGDNKFSWDSITMLRFYYSVENSVAADAMSRAFSEAFTELAEDNSSLRTDESPCYNIVPVSAKMRLLACCYNDPEMQIDPDTVYPIRPDCRLDAPKTRFKPRAGLTLSPKRWKLLHNEEGVLDIAGVIKRVQRGGIHPTIKGEVWEFLLGCYDPKSTTEQRNQLRQQRRLEYEKLKTKCREMDTTVGSGRVITMPVITEDGQPIADPNADGGARPSSVGSEQQTTGAPLPKEVIQWKLTLHQIGLDVNRTDRVLVYYESQENLARLWDILSVYSWVDKDIGYCQGMSDLCSPISIILEHEADAFWCFERLMHRVRRNFQSTSTSIGVRAQLTTLSTIMKSVDPKLHEHLENLDGGEYLFAFRMLMVLFRREFSFVDTMYLWELMWSMEYNPNLFSMLESDTGTSKATTMDESVLRQCGKFERKNLQADKKDEEIPLSVFVVASVLEARNKKLLGEAKGLDDVVKILNEITGSLDAKKACREALQIHEKYLNTVKA
;
A
#
# COMPACT_ATOMS: atom_id res chain seq x y z
N MET A 1 -24.70 11.57 21.45
CA MET A 1 -25.85 10.68 21.74
C MET A 1 -25.89 10.41 23.23
N GLU A 2 -27.06 10.05 23.76
CA GLU A 2 -27.17 9.45 25.10
C GLU A 2 -26.99 7.93 24.98
N VAL A 3 -26.07 7.40 25.80
CA VAL A 3 -25.49 6.06 25.63
C VAL A 3 -25.71 5.23 26.89
N VAL A 4 -26.11 3.97 26.70
CA VAL A 4 -25.94 2.92 27.72
C VAL A 4 -24.63 2.18 27.49
N ALA A 5 -23.84 1.99 28.53
CA ALA A 5 -22.60 1.22 28.44
C ALA A 5 -22.80 -0.21 28.93
N LEU A 6 -22.45 -1.19 28.11
CA LEU A 6 -22.30 -2.58 28.56
C LEU A 6 -21.01 -2.68 29.37
N VAL A 7 -21.14 -3.04 30.64
CA VAL A 7 -20.01 -3.13 31.58
C VAL A 7 -19.82 -4.56 32.06
N SER A 8 -18.59 -5.06 31.97
CA SER A 8 -18.16 -6.35 32.53
C SER A 8 -17.42 -6.21 33.85
N GLY A 9 -16.97 -5.00 34.19
CA GLY A 9 -15.99 -4.74 35.25
C GLY A 9 -14.56 -4.61 34.72
N GLY A 10 -14.29 -5.12 33.51
CA GLY A 10 -12.96 -5.05 32.91
C GLY A 10 -12.55 -3.67 32.40
N LYS A 11 -11.24 -3.51 32.22
CA LYS A 11 -10.58 -2.31 31.68
C LYS A 11 -11.20 -1.84 30.35
N ASP A 12 -11.62 -2.77 29.50
CA ASP A 12 -12.03 -2.50 28.12
C ASP A 12 -13.38 -1.77 28.11
N SER A 13 -14.32 -2.20 28.95
CA SER A 13 -15.62 -1.54 29.10
C SER A 13 -15.48 -0.12 29.67
N CYS A 14 -14.57 0.10 30.63
CA CYS A 14 -14.27 1.43 31.17
C CYS A 14 -13.62 2.34 30.12
N PHE A 15 -12.65 1.82 29.37
CA PHE A 15 -11.99 2.60 28.34
C PHE A 15 -12.92 2.93 27.16
N ALA A 16 -13.80 2.01 26.78
CA ALA A 16 -14.83 2.25 25.76
C ALA A 16 -15.78 3.40 26.17
N MET A 17 -16.16 3.48 27.45
CA MET A 17 -16.92 4.63 27.98
C MET A 17 -16.12 5.94 27.94
N MET A 18 -14.82 5.90 28.25
CA MET A 18 -13.96 7.08 28.13
C MET A 18 -13.91 7.59 26.68
N ARG A 19 -13.83 6.67 25.70
CA ARG A 19 -13.91 7.01 24.27
C ARG A 19 -15.26 7.64 23.91
N CYS A 20 -16.37 7.14 24.45
CA CYS A 20 -17.68 7.79 24.25
C CYS A 20 -17.65 9.26 24.67
N LEU A 21 -17.03 9.59 25.82
CA LEU A 21 -16.90 10.98 26.27
C LEU A 21 -15.98 11.80 25.35
N ASP A 22 -14.84 11.25 24.92
CA ASP A 22 -13.92 11.92 23.99
C ASP A 22 -14.63 12.36 22.70
N TYR A 23 -15.58 11.55 22.21
CA TYR A 23 -16.39 11.85 21.01
C TYR A 23 -17.70 12.59 21.29
N GLY A 24 -17.83 13.19 22.49
CA GLY A 24 -18.94 14.07 22.85
C GLY A 24 -20.26 13.33 23.07
N HIS A 25 -20.21 12.05 23.42
CA HIS A 25 -21.39 11.32 23.88
C HIS A 25 -21.56 11.43 25.39
N LYS A 26 -22.79 11.25 25.86
CA LYS A 26 -23.13 11.28 27.27
C LYS A 26 -23.53 9.86 27.70
N VAL A 27 -22.75 9.25 28.57
CA VAL A 27 -23.13 7.96 29.19
C VAL A 27 -24.17 8.26 30.27
N VAL A 28 -25.35 7.66 30.14
CA VAL A 28 -26.50 7.94 31.03
C VAL A 28 -26.93 6.73 31.87
N ALA A 29 -26.49 5.52 31.50
CA ALA A 29 -26.78 4.30 32.23
C ALA A 29 -25.70 3.24 31.99
N LEU A 30 -25.60 2.30 32.94
CA LEU A 30 -24.77 1.11 32.85
C LEU A 30 -25.66 -0.13 32.73
N ALA A 31 -25.23 -1.12 31.96
CA ALA A 31 -25.92 -2.40 31.79
C ALA A 31 -24.94 -3.55 32.00
N ASN A 32 -25.29 -4.50 32.86
CA ASN A 32 -24.44 -5.63 33.22
C ASN A 32 -25.23 -6.94 33.23
N LEU A 33 -24.66 -7.99 32.62
CA LEU A 33 -25.15 -9.35 32.73
C LEU A 33 -24.36 -10.11 33.80
N ILE A 34 -25.05 -10.93 34.60
CA ILE A 34 -24.46 -11.67 35.71
C ILE A 34 -24.85 -13.16 35.70
N PRO A 35 -24.07 -14.02 36.36
CA PRO A 35 -24.47 -15.41 36.57
C PRO A 35 -25.83 -15.57 37.28
N LEU A 36 -26.45 -16.73 37.10
CA LEU A 36 -27.68 -17.11 37.82
C LEU A 36 -27.47 -17.24 39.33
N ASP A 37 -26.31 -17.79 39.72
CA ASP A 37 -25.90 -18.03 41.09
C ASP A 37 -24.74 -17.08 41.45
N ASP A 38 -24.94 -16.26 42.49
CA ASP A 38 -23.95 -15.28 42.97
C ASP A 38 -22.66 -15.95 43.50
N GLY A 39 -22.71 -17.25 43.82
CA GLY A 39 -21.55 -18.06 44.22
C GLY A 39 -20.69 -18.57 43.07
N VAL A 40 -21.11 -18.37 41.82
CA VAL A 40 -20.36 -18.80 40.62
C VAL A 40 -19.62 -17.61 40.04
N ASP A 41 -18.29 -17.66 40.07
CA ASP A 41 -17.44 -16.57 39.56
C ASP A 41 -17.30 -16.58 38.03
N GLU A 42 -17.22 -17.77 37.42
CA GLU A 42 -16.96 -17.93 35.99
C GLU A 42 -18.01 -18.81 35.33
N LEU A 43 -18.57 -18.32 34.22
CA LEU A 43 -19.36 -19.08 33.26
C LEU A 43 -18.55 -19.30 31.98
N ASP A 44 -18.79 -20.43 31.31
CA ASP A 44 -18.33 -20.69 29.93
C ASP A 44 -19.17 -19.86 28.92
N SER A 45 -19.17 -18.53 29.07
CA SER A 45 -19.86 -17.58 28.18
C SER A 45 -18.89 -17.09 27.10
N TYR A 46 -19.35 -17.06 25.85
CA TYR A 46 -18.57 -16.50 24.73
C TYR A 46 -18.75 -14.98 24.63
N MET A 47 -19.74 -14.42 25.34
CA MET A 47 -20.11 -13.01 25.27
C MET A 47 -19.64 -12.20 26.46
N TYR A 48 -19.64 -12.77 27.68
CA TYR A 48 -19.56 -11.99 28.90
C TYR A 48 -18.48 -12.50 29.85
N GLN A 49 -17.60 -11.60 30.26
CA GLN A 49 -16.83 -11.78 31.48
C GLN A 49 -17.79 -11.76 32.69
N THR A 50 -17.67 -12.77 33.53
CA THR A 50 -18.45 -12.92 34.77
C THR A 50 -17.58 -12.84 36.03
N VAL A 51 -16.27 -12.99 35.88
CA VAL A 51 -15.32 -12.89 36.99
C VAL A 51 -15.30 -11.46 37.53
N GLY A 52 -15.49 -11.33 38.85
CA GLY A 52 -15.54 -10.04 39.55
C GLY A 52 -16.90 -9.33 39.47
N HIS A 53 -17.95 -9.99 38.96
CA HIS A 53 -19.29 -9.39 38.85
C HIS A 53 -19.86 -8.91 40.19
N GLN A 54 -19.42 -9.45 41.33
CA GLN A 54 -19.86 -9.03 42.66
C GLN A 54 -19.50 -7.57 42.95
N ILE A 55 -18.40 -7.09 42.36
CA ILE A 55 -17.89 -5.72 42.57
C ILE A 55 -18.52 -4.72 41.59
N VAL A 56 -18.99 -5.16 40.41
CA VAL A 56 -19.53 -4.28 39.36
C VAL A 56 -20.72 -3.44 39.84
N VAL A 57 -21.47 -3.91 40.85
CA VAL A 57 -22.55 -3.14 41.49
C VAL A 57 -22.07 -1.78 42.04
N SER A 58 -20.81 -1.70 42.45
CA SER A 58 -20.17 -0.49 42.96
C SER A 58 -19.98 0.60 41.89
N TYR A 59 -19.93 0.25 40.61
CA TYR A 59 -19.69 1.21 39.52
C TYR A 59 -20.79 2.27 39.46
N ALA A 60 -22.04 1.89 39.77
CA ALA A 60 -23.17 2.81 39.87
C ALA A 60 -22.89 3.96 40.85
N LYS A 61 -22.34 3.64 42.02
CA LYS A 61 -21.98 4.62 43.05
C LYS A 61 -20.73 5.41 42.69
N CYS A 62 -19.70 4.74 42.19
CA CYS A 62 -18.43 5.36 41.76
C CYS A 62 -18.64 6.41 40.66
N MET A 63 -19.49 6.12 39.67
CA MET A 63 -19.78 7.00 38.54
C MET A 63 -20.99 7.94 38.76
N GLY A 64 -21.88 7.61 39.70
CA GLY A 64 -23.14 8.35 39.89
C GLY A 64 -24.17 8.08 38.79
N LEU A 65 -24.16 6.88 38.20
CA LEU A 65 -25.04 6.48 37.10
C LEU A 65 -25.94 5.31 37.52
N PRO A 66 -27.16 5.20 36.98
CA PRO A 66 -28.01 4.03 37.21
C PRO A 66 -27.40 2.78 36.56
N LEU A 67 -27.49 1.64 37.27
CA LEU A 67 -27.02 0.34 36.79
C LEU A 67 -28.20 -0.63 36.65
N PHE A 68 -28.38 -1.16 35.45
CA PHE A 68 -29.36 -2.20 35.14
C PHE A 68 -28.65 -3.55 35.08
N ARG A 69 -29.17 -4.55 35.80
CA ARG A 69 -28.60 -5.88 35.87
C ARG A 69 -29.60 -6.94 35.45
N ARG A 70 -29.13 -7.96 34.73
CA ARG A 70 -29.92 -9.15 34.41
C ARG A 70 -29.10 -10.41 34.62
N ARG A 71 -29.73 -11.42 35.25
CA ARG A 71 -29.17 -12.78 35.36
C ARG A 71 -29.24 -13.49 34.00
N ILE A 72 -28.12 -14.03 33.55
CA ILE A 72 -27.99 -14.81 32.32
C ILE A 72 -28.76 -16.11 32.50
N ARG A 73 -29.84 -16.33 31.73
CA ARG A 73 -30.64 -17.56 31.74
C ARG A 73 -30.33 -18.44 30.54
N GLY A 74 -29.92 -17.83 29.44
CA GLY A 74 -29.49 -18.50 28.23
C GLY A 74 -28.09 -19.11 28.34
N SER A 75 -27.74 -19.92 27.35
CA SER A 75 -26.40 -20.48 27.17
C SER A 75 -25.90 -20.13 25.76
N THR A 76 -24.60 -20.23 25.49
CA THR A 76 -24.07 -20.09 24.12
C THR A 76 -24.67 -21.19 23.21
N ARG A 77 -25.54 -20.83 22.27
CA ARG A 77 -26.24 -21.79 21.36
C ARG A 77 -25.90 -21.54 19.91
N ASP A 78 -26.11 -20.32 19.41
CA ASP A 78 -25.67 -19.95 18.06
C ASP A 78 -24.19 -19.60 18.11
N GLN A 79 -23.34 -20.44 17.51
CA GLN A 79 -21.89 -20.24 17.43
C GLN A 79 -21.44 -19.68 16.08
N GLY A 80 -22.38 -19.36 15.18
CA GLY A 80 -22.09 -18.73 13.90
C GLY A 80 -21.53 -17.32 14.08
N LEU A 81 -20.75 -16.85 13.10
CA LEU A 81 -20.27 -15.46 13.05
C LEU A 81 -21.44 -14.49 12.95
N LYS A 82 -22.44 -14.80 12.12
CA LYS A 82 -23.70 -14.06 12.05
C LYS A 82 -24.69 -14.67 13.04
N TYR A 83 -25.22 -13.84 13.94
CA TYR A 83 -26.19 -14.28 14.93
C TYR A 83 -27.61 -14.29 14.35
N ASN A 84 -28.32 -15.40 14.53
CA ASN A 84 -29.76 -15.49 14.31
C ASN A 84 -30.47 -15.54 15.66
N VAL A 85 -31.63 -14.88 15.75
CA VAL A 85 -32.44 -14.88 16.97
C VAL A 85 -32.71 -16.33 17.40
N THR A 86 -32.09 -16.72 18.51
CA THR A 86 -32.09 -18.10 18.98
C THR A 86 -32.65 -18.14 20.39
N ALA A 87 -33.80 -18.81 20.54
CA ALA A 87 -34.46 -18.90 21.83
C ALA A 87 -33.55 -19.59 22.87
N GLY A 88 -33.42 -18.97 24.05
CA GLY A 88 -32.56 -19.45 25.14
C GLY A 88 -31.06 -19.27 24.92
N ASP A 89 -30.66 -18.46 23.94
CA ASP A 89 -29.29 -17.99 23.80
C ASP A 89 -29.00 -16.81 24.74
N GLU A 90 -27.76 -16.69 25.22
CA GLU A 90 -27.30 -15.63 26.12
C GLU A 90 -27.39 -14.22 25.51
N VAL A 91 -27.47 -14.10 24.18
CA VAL A 91 -27.68 -12.82 23.48
C VAL A 91 -29.10 -12.29 23.69
N GLU A 92 -30.10 -13.16 23.86
CA GLU A 92 -31.48 -12.73 24.11
C GLU A 92 -31.67 -12.16 25.52
N ASP A 93 -30.81 -12.53 26.47
CA ASP A 93 -30.76 -11.87 27.78
C ASP A 93 -30.23 -10.43 27.64
N MET A 94 -29.24 -10.19 26.78
CA MET A 94 -28.79 -8.82 26.48
C MET A 94 -29.88 -8.01 25.77
N PHE A 95 -30.64 -8.63 24.86
CA PHE A 95 -31.81 -7.98 24.24
C PHE A 95 -32.84 -7.56 25.29
N ALA A 96 -33.20 -8.45 26.22
CA ALA A 96 -34.15 -8.15 27.29
C ALA A 96 -33.63 -7.03 28.22
N LEU A 97 -32.36 -7.08 28.60
CA LEU A 97 -31.72 -6.05 29.43
C LEU A 97 -31.75 -4.67 28.76
N LEU A 98 -31.30 -4.58 27.51
CA LEU A 98 -31.25 -3.31 26.78
C LEU A 98 -32.65 -2.80 26.39
N SER A 99 -33.62 -3.70 26.18
CA SER A 99 -35.03 -3.33 25.99
C SER A 99 -35.56 -2.59 27.22
N GLU A 100 -35.28 -3.11 28.41
CA GLU A 100 -35.73 -2.51 29.67
C GLU A 100 -35.05 -1.17 29.93
N VAL A 101 -33.73 -1.08 29.67
CA VAL A 101 -32.99 0.19 29.74
C VAL A 101 -33.62 1.24 28.82
N LYS A 102 -33.91 0.88 27.57
CA LYS A 102 -34.54 1.79 26.60
C LYS A 102 -35.97 2.17 27.01
N ARG A 103 -36.72 1.26 27.62
CA ARG A 103 -38.07 1.52 28.14
C ARG A 103 -38.05 2.55 29.26
N GLN A 104 -37.09 2.45 30.18
CA GLN A 104 -36.96 3.38 31.31
C GLN A 104 -36.28 4.70 30.93
N ILE A 105 -35.40 4.69 29.94
CA ILE A 105 -34.67 5.88 29.46
C ILE A 105 -34.84 5.99 27.93
N PRO A 106 -35.99 6.49 27.45
CA PRO A 106 -36.32 6.53 26.01
C PRO A 106 -35.39 7.40 25.16
N SER A 107 -34.62 8.30 25.78
CA SER A 107 -33.65 9.17 25.12
C SER A 107 -32.37 8.44 24.69
N ILE A 108 -32.12 7.21 25.18
CA ILE A 108 -30.99 6.39 24.76
C ILE A 108 -31.10 6.06 23.29
N SER A 109 -30.02 6.33 22.57
CA SER A 109 -29.91 6.15 21.12
C SER A 109 -28.74 5.25 20.73
N ALA A 110 -27.86 4.88 21.67
CA ALA A 110 -26.69 4.07 21.38
C ALA A 110 -26.25 3.19 22.56
N VAL A 111 -25.51 2.13 22.24
CA VAL A 111 -24.93 1.17 23.18
C VAL A 111 -23.41 1.16 23.00
N SER A 112 -22.65 1.30 24.09
CA SER A 112 -21.19 1.16 24.08
C SER A 112 -20.78 -0.25 24.50
N SER A 113 -19.80 -0.82 23.79
CA SER A 113 -19.23 -2.14 24.07
C SER A 113 -17.70 -2.11 24.06
N GLY A 114 -17.08 -2.96 24.89
CA GLY A 114 -15.63 -3.03 25.08
C GLY A 114 -14.90 -4.05 24.21
N ALA A 115 -15.53 -4.63 23.18
CA ALA A 115 -14.89 -5.65 22.34
C ALA A 115 -13.73 -5.06 21.51
N ILE A 116 -12.56 -5.70 21.52
CA ILE A 116 -11.34 -5.19 20.86
C ILE A 116 -11.08 -5.92 19.54
N ALA A 117 -11.16 -7.24 19.49
CA ALA A 117 -10.87 -8.00 18.27
C ALA A 117 -11.99 -8.97 17.86
N SER A 118 -12.87 -9.35 18.81
CA SER A 118 -13.92 -10.33 18.59
C SER A 118 -15.04 -9.85 17.68
N ASP A 119 -15.06 -10.34 16.43
CA ASP A 119 -16.20 -10.19 15.51
C ASP A 119 -17.47 -10.87 16.05
N TYR A 120 -17.31 -11.98 16.76
CA TYR A 120 -18.40 -12.74 17.37
C TYR A 120 -19.23 -11.86 18.33
N GLN A 121 -18.54 -11.14 19.22
CA GLN A 121 -19.17 -10.27 20.21
C GLN A 121 -19.78 -9.02 19.55
N ARG A 122 -19.00 -8.35 18.67
CA ARG A 122 -19.46 -7.15 17.96
C ARG A 122 -20.75 -7.40 17.18
N LEU A 123 -20.81 -8.47 16.39
CA LEU A 123 -21.96 -8.78 15.53
C LEU A 123 -23.23 -9.09 16.35
N ARG A 124 -23.10 -9.66 17.56
CA ARG A 124 -24.23 -9.89 18.48
C ARG A 124 -24.76 -8.61 19.10
N VAL A 125 -23.86 -7.71 19.51
CA VAL A 125 -24.24 -6.36 19.98
C VAL A 125 -24.93 -5.58 18.85
N GLU A 126 -24.38 -5.61 17.63
CA GLU A 126 -25.01 -5.00 16.45
C GLU A 126 -26.40 -5.56 16.16
N SER A 127 -26.58 -6.89 16.25
CA SER A 127 -27.90 -7.53 16.07
C SER A 127 -28.93 -7.02 17.08
N VAL A 128 -28.58 -6.95 18.37
CA VAL A 128 -29.48 -6.44 19.42
C VAL A 128 -29.76 -4.94 19.22
N CYS A 129 -28.73 -4.14 18.94
CA CYS A 129 -28.87 -2.72 18.64
C CYS A 129 -29.81 -2.46 17.46
N SER A 130 -29.65 -3.20 16.36
CA SER A 130 -30.48 -3.10 15.16
C SER A 130 -31.96 -3.38 15.48
N ARG A 131 -32.24 -4.47 16.20
CA ARG A 131 -33.62 -4.84 16.64
C ARG A 131 -34.26 -3.79 17.54
N LEU A 132 -33.45 -3.12 18.37
CA LEU A 132 -33.92 -2.07 19.28
C LEU A 132 -33.92 -0.68 18.64
N GLY A 133 -33.39 -0.49 17.43
CA GLY A 133 -33.19 0.83 16.84
C GLY A 133 -32.22 1.69 17.66
N LEU A 134 -31.09 1.11 18.05
CA LEU A 134 -29.96 1.75 18.73
C LEU A 134 -28.70 1.68 17.85
N VAL A 135 -27.78 2.61 18.03
CA VAL A 135 -26.47 2.60 17.36
C VAL A 135 -25.46 1.82 18.21
N SER A 136 -24.73 0.89 17.60
CA SER A 136 -23.62 0.19 18.28
C SER A 136 -22.34 1.04 18.23
N LEU A 137 -21.72 1.29 19.38
CA LEU A 137 -20.44 1.98 19.53
C LEU A 137 -19.38 0.98 19.99
N ALA A 138 -18.44 0.66 19.11
CA ALA A 138 -17.36 -0.30 19.31
C ALA A 138 -16.00 0.36 19.04
N TYR A 139 -15.69 1.42 19.79
CA TYR A 139 -14.50 2.27 19.54
C TYR A 139 -13.16 1.53 19.60
N LEU A 140 -13.08 0.44 20.35
CA LEU A 140 -11.84 -0.31 20.53
C LEU A 140 -11.65 -1.38 19.45
N TRP A 141 -12.68 -1.67 18.66
CA TRP A 141 -12.66 -2.78 17.71
C TRP A 141 -11.62 -2.56 16.61
N LYS A 142 -10.82 -3.60 16.33
CA LYS A 142 -9.71 -3.65 15.35
C LYS A 142 -8.59 -2.63 15.60
N GLN A 143 -8.50 -2.04 16.80
CA GLN A 143 -7.37 -1.21 17.20
C GLN A 143 -6.17 -2.08 17.61
N ASP A 144 -4.97 -1.51 17.52
CA ASP A 144 -3.74 -2.14 17.98
C ASP A 144 -3.76 -2.36 19.50
N GLN A 145 -3.64 -3.63 19.92
CA GLN A 145 -3.80 -3.99 21.33
C GLN A 145 -2.66 -3.47 22.21
N THR A 146 -1.44 -3.38 21.68
CA THR A 146 -0.29 -2.85 22.41
C THR A 146 -0.49 -1.37 22.71
N LEU A 147 -0.83 -0.58 21.69
CA LEU A 147 -1.12 0.85 21.84
C LEU A 147 -2.34 1.09 22.73
N LEU A 148 -3.38 0.23 22.64
CA LEU A 148 -4.54 0.32 23.52
C LEU A 148 -4.17 0.09 25.00
N LEU A 149 -3.39 -0.96 25.30
CA LEU A 149 -2.96 -1.24 26.67
C LEU A 149 -2.19 -0.05 27.27
N GLU A 150 -1.24 0.49 26.50
CA GLU A 150 -0.47 1.66 26.92
C GLU A 150 -1.36 2.87 27.18
N GLU A 151 -2.29 3.13 26.28
CA GLU A 151 -3.21 4.25 26.37
C GLU A 151 -4.16 4.13 27.57
N MET A 152 -4.68 2.94 27.85
CA MET A 152 -5.52 2.67 29.02
C MET A 152 -4.79 3.01 30.32
N ILE A 153 -3.54 2.54 30.47
CA ILE A 153 -2.70 2.81 31.64
C ILE A 153 -2.39 4.31 31.72
N ARG A 154 -1.95 4.91 30.62
CA ARG A 154 -1.57 6.33 30.54
C ARG A 154 -2.74 7.26 30.87
N ARG A 155 -3.97 6.88 30.51
CA ARG A 155 -5.20 7.63 30.82
C ARG A 155 -5.76 7.37 32.21
N GLY A 156 -5.05 6.61 33.05
CA GLY A 156 -5.38 6.45 34.46
C GLY A 156 -6.40 5.36 34.75
N ILE A 157 -6.52 4.33 33.91
CA ILE A 157 -7.25 3.11 34.28
C ILE A 157 -6.39 2.30 35.26
N VAL A 158 -6.88 2.18 36.49
CA VAL A 158 -6.31 1.34 37.54
C VAL A 158 -7.12 0.05 37.57
N ALA A 159 -6.61 -0.98 36.90
CA ALA A 159 -7.25 -2.29 36.81
C ALA A 159 -6.30 -3.39 37.30
N ILE A 160 -6.85 -4.36 38.03
CA ILE A 160 -6.12 -5.54 38.49
C ILE A 160 -6.52 -6.77 37.66
N THR A 161 -5.63 -7.75 37.53
CA THR A 161 -6.01 -9.03 36.90
C THR A 161 -6.78 -9.91 37.89
N VAL A 162 -7.96 -10.39 37.48
CA VAL A 162 -8.86 -11.21 38.30
C VAL A 162 -9.02 -12.64 37.79
N LYS A 163 -8.56 -12.93 36.58
CA LYS A 163 -8.40 -14.28 36.04
C LYS A 163 -7.12 -14.34 35.26
N VAL A 164 -6.43 -15.48 35.29
CA VAL A 164 -5.33 -15.81 34.38
C VAL A 164 -5.48 -17.25 33.90
N ALA A 165 -5.29 -17.47 32.61
CA ALA A 165 -5.54 -18.76 31.95
C ALA A 165 -4.57 -19.03 30.77
N ALA A 166 -3.39 -18.40 30.75
CA ALA A 166 -2.41 -18.54 29.67
C ALA A 166 -1.01 -18.92 30.15
N LEU A 167 -0.27 -19.56 29.25
CA LEU A 167 1.15 -19.88 29.45
C LEU A 167 1.94 -18.60 29.77
N GLY A 168 2.76 -18.65 30.82
CA GLY A 168 3.52 -17.49 31.29
C GLY A 168 2.81 -16.64 32.34
N LEU A 169 1.50 -16.83 32.56
CA LEU A 169 0.73 -16.18 33.62
C LEU A 169 0.42 -17.17 34.75
N LYS A 170 1.13 -17.01 35.87
CA LYS A 170 0.95 -17.77 37.11
C LYS A 170 -0.07 -17.11 38.06
N PRO A 171 -1.12 -17.81 38.51
CA PRO A 171 -2.10 -17.29 39.47
C PRO A 171 -1.46 -16.65 40.71
N SER A 172 -0.48 -17.31 41.32
CA SER A 172 0.18 -16.85 42.55
C SER A 172 1.03 -15.59 42.40
N SER A 173 1.42 -15.22 41.18
CA SER A 173 2.32 -14.08 40.92
C SER A 173 1.61 -12.91 40.24
N HIS A 174 0.53 -13.18 39.51
CA HIS A 174 -0.11 -12.16 38.67
C HIS A 174 -1.51 -11.78 39.16
N LEU A 175 -2.31 -12.68 39.74
CA LEU A 175 -3.65 -12.30 40.23
C LEU A 175 -3.57 -11.20 41.30
N GLY A 176 -4.49 -10.24 41.22
CA GLY A 176 -4.52 -9.06 42.08
C GLY A 176 -3.47 -7.99 41.75
N LYS A 177 -2.57 -8.22 40.78
CA LYS A 177 -1.61 -7.20 40.34
C LYS A 177 -2.24 -6.20 39.39
N GLU A 178 -1.80 -4.95 39.51
CA GLU A 178 -2.20 -3.88 38.61
C GLU A 178 -1.61 -4.08 37.21
N LEU A 179 -2.40 -3.71 36.20
CA LEU A 179 -2.01 -3.84 34.80
C LEU A 179 -0.76 -3.03 34.46
N ALA A 180 -0.55 -1.89 35.12
CA ALA A 180 0.64 -1.07 34.97
C ALA A 180 1.92 -1.81 35.42
N GLU A 181 1.85 -2.58 36.51
CA GLU A 181 2.97 -3.43 36.97
C GLU A 181 3.23 -4.58 35.99
N LEU A 182 2.17 -5.14 35.41
CA LEU A 182 2.26 -6.30 34.53
C LEU A 182 2.61 -5.95 33.07
N LYS A 183 2.56 -4.68 32.66
CA LYS A 183 2.77 -4.25 31.27
C LYS A 183 4.01 -4.87 30.62
N CYS A 184 5.17 -4.75 31.26
CA CYS A 184 6.43 -5.27 30.69
C CYS A 184 6.41 -6.79 30.56
N HIS A 185 5.80 -7.48 31.53
CA HIS A 185 5.64 -8.94 31.50
C HIS A 185 4.71 -9.37 30.37
N LEU A 186 3.57 -8.70 30.19
CA LEU A 186 2.61 -9.02 29.12
C LEU A 186 3.22 -8.83 27.73
N LEU A 187 4.02 -7.78 27.51
CA LEU A 187 4.76 -7.57 26.25
C LEU A 187 5.77 -8.69 26.00
N GLN A 188 6.55 -9.07 27.02
CA GLN A 188 7.50 -10.18 26.91
C GLN A 188 6.81 -11.51 26.60
N MET A 189 5.66 -11.78 27.22
CA MET A 189 4.89 -12.99 26.96
C MET A 189 4.25 -12.98 25.57
N ASN A 190 3.88 -11.82 25.02
CA ASN A 190 3.42 -11.71 23.64
C ASN A 190 4.53 -12.08 22.66
N GLU A 191 5.76 -11.57 22.86
CA GLU A 191 6.92 -11.95 22.04
C GLU A 191 7.29 -13.44 22.18
N SER A 192 7.19 -13.98 23.39
CA SER A 192 7.65 -15.35 23.69
C SER A 192 6.63 -16.43 23.33
N TYR A 193 5.33 -16.15 23.52
CA TYR A 193 4.25 -17.15 23.46
C TYR A 193 3.03 -16.70 22.63
N GLY A 194 3.02 -15.48 22.09
CA GLY A 194 1.92 -14.97 21.27
C GLY A 194 0.65 -14.63 22.06
N ILE A 195 0.72 -14.45 23.39
CA ILE A 195 -0.46 -14.07 24.19
C ILE A 195 -1.00 -12.70 23.74
N ASN A 196 -2.31 -12.48 23.79
CA ASN A 196 -2.86 -11.15 23.56
C ASN A 196 -2.56 -10.22 24.74
N VAL A 197 -1.89 -9.09 24.47
CA VAL A 197 -1.50 -8.12 25.51
C VAL A 197 -2.69 -7.39 26.17
N CYS A 198 -3.86 -7.42 25.55
CA CYS A 198 -5.11 -6.95 26.15
C CYS A 198 -5.95 -8.09 26.75
N GLY A 199 -5.53 -9.35 26.68
CA GLY A 199 -6.28 -10.49 27.24
C GLY A 199 -7.56 -10.85 26.48
N GLU A 200 -7.71 -10.40 25.23
CA GLU A 200 -8.92 -10.62 24.40
C GLU A 200 -9.17 -12.12 24.09
N GLY A 201 -8.13 -12.96 24.10
CA GLY A 201 -8.23 -14.40 23.92
C GLY A 201 -8.65 -15.16 25.19
N GLY A 202 -8.98 -14.44 26.27
CA GLY A 202 -9.28 -15.02 27.58
C GLY A 202 -8.03 -15.37 28.39
N GLU A 203 -6.84 -14.93 27.95
CA GLU A 203 -5.57 -15.19 28.63
C GLU A 203 -5.57 -14.65 30.06
N TYR A 204 -6.24 -13.52 30.27
CA TYR A 204 -6.52 -12.95 31.57
C TYR A 204 -7.74 -12.02 31.49
N GLU A 205 -8.42 -11.84 32.63
CA GLU A 205 -9.50 -10.86 32.77
C GLU A 205 -9.14 -9.84 33.83
N THR A 206 -9.81 -8.69 33.79
CA THR A 206 -9.47 -7.55 34.67
C THR A 206 -10.68 -7.03 35.42
N LEU A 207 -10.42 -6.35 36.53
CA LEU A 207 -11.40 -5.57 37.26
C LEU A 207 -10.85 -4.17 37.50
N THR A 208 -11.61 -3.15 37.11
CA THR A 208 -11.21 -1.74 37.27
C THR A 208 -11.57 -1.25 38.67
N LEU A 209 -10.56 -0.84 39.43
CA LEU A 209 -10.71 -0.33 40.79
C LEU A 209 -10.86 1.20 40.81
N ASP A 210 -10.18 1.89 39.89
CA ASP A 210 -10.32 3.32 39.69
C ASP A 210 -10.10 3.73 38.23
N CYS A 211 -10.78 4.78 37.79
CA CYS A 211 -10.51 5.45 36.52
C CYS A 211 -11.09 6.88 36.53
N PRO A 212 -10.80 7.74 35.53
CA PRO A 212 -11.33 9.10 35.49
C PRO A 212 -12.87 9.20 35.48
N LEU A 213 -13.58 8.12 35.12
CA LEU A 213 -15.05 8.08 35.18
C LEU A 213 -15.59 7.89 36.59
N PHE A 214 -14.76 7.41 37.53
CA PHE A 214 -15.14 7.14 38.92
C PHE A 214 -15.01 8.45 39.73
N CYS A 215 -15.90 9.39 39.46
CA CYS A 215 -15.84 10.74 40.04
C CYS A 215 -16.14 10.76 41.55
N ASN A 216 -17.04 9.89 42.03
CA ASN A 216 -17.55 9.96 43.40
C ASN A 216 -16.74 9.15 44.42
N ALA A 217 -16.20 8.02 43.99
CA ALA A 217 -15.47 7.08 44.84
C ALA A 217 -14.61 6.13 44.01
N ARG A 218 -13.54 5.61 44.60
CA ARG A 218 -12.76 4.47 44.07
C ARG A 218 -13.05 3.21 44.87
N ILE A 219 -12.79 2.06 44.27
CA ILE A 219 -13.02 0.74 44.89
C ILE A 219 -11.69 0.28 45.51
N ILE A 220 -11.74 -0.14 46.76
CA ILE A 220 -10.60 -0.76 47.46
C ILE A 220 -10.95 -2.22 47.73
N LEU A 221 -10.13 -3.13 47.21
CA LEU A 221 -10.24 -4.56 47.47
C LEU A 221 -9.48 -4.89 48.77
N ASP A 222 -10.19 -5.23 49.83
CA ASP A 222 -9.62 -5.43 51.17
C ASP A 222 -9.11 -6.87 51.37
N ASP A 223 -9.87 -7.85 50.88
CA ASP A 223 -9.53 -9.28 50.99
C ASP A 223 -10.09 -10.06 49.81
N TYR A 224 -9.34 -11.08 49.38
CA TYR A 224 -9.74 -11.97 48.29
C TYR A 224 -9.12 -13.36 48.44
N GLU A 225 -9.76 -14.34 47.81
CA GLU A 225 -9.28 -15.71 47.71
C GLU A 225 -8.89 -16.04 46.27
N VAL A 226 -7.84 -16.85 46.09
CA VAL A 226 -7.45 -17.37 44.77
C VAL A 226 -7.99 -18.80 44.64
N ILE A 227 -8.93 -18.97 43.71
CA ILE A 227 -9.52 -20.26 43.36
C ILE A 227 -8.78 -20.82 42.14
N LEU A 228 -8.20 -22.01 42.28
CA LEU A 228 -7.55 -22.70 41.17
C LEU A 228 -8.59 -23.57 40.44
N HIS A 229 -8.94 -23.19 39.22
CA HIS A 229 -9.88 -23.94 38.37
C HIS A 229 -9.18 -25.11 37.67
N SER A 230 -7.90 -24.95 37.32
CA SER A 230 -7.04 -26.03 36.81
C SER A 230 -5.61 -25.86 37.32
N ALA A 231 -5.06 -26.91 37.93
CA ALA A 231 -3.70 -26.95 38.46
C ALA A 231 -2.69 -27.56 37.46
N ASP A 232 -2.93 -27.42 36.15
CA ASP A 232 -1.98 -27.88 35.13
C ASP A 232 -0.60 -27.25 35.36
N SER A 233 0.44 -28.08 35.33
CA SER A 233 1.84 -27.68 35.47
C SER A 233 2.33 -26.72 34.37
N ILE A 234 1.63 -26.68 33.22
CA ILE A 234 2.04 -25.90 32.04
C ILE A 234 1.23 -24.59 31.94
N ALA A 235 -0.09 -24.65 32.07
CA ALA A 235 -0.98 -23.48 31.98
C ALA A 235 -2.07 -23.53 33.07
N SER A 236 -1.69 -23.16 34.30
CA SER A 236 -2.61 -23.10 35.44
C SER A 236 -3.66 -22.01 35.27
N VAL A 237 -4.93 -22.34 35.52
CA VAL A 237 -6.05 -21.40 35.49
C VAL A 237 -6.41 -21.01 36.92
N GLY A 238 -6.39 -19.71 37.20
CA GLY A 238 -6.72 -19.18 38.52
C GLY A 238 -7.62 -17.95 38.44
N ILE A 239 -8.51 -17.84 39.42
CA ILE A 239 -9.54 -16.82 39.53
C ILE A 239 -9.44 -16.16 40.90
N LEU A 240 -9.68 -14.85 40.94
CA LEU A 240 -9.78 -14.06 42.15
C LEU A 240 -11.24 -13.94 42.57
N HIS A 241 -11.57 -14.49 43.74
CA HIS A 241 -12.86 -14.34 44.38
C HIS A 241 -12.80 -13.27 45.49
N PRO A 242 -13.50 -12.14 45.36
CA PRO A 242 -13.46 -11.07 46.36
C PRO A 242 -14.21 -11.45 47.64
N ARG A 243 -13.56 -11.34 48.80
CA ARG A 243 -14.18 -11.60 50.13
C ARG A 243 -14.63 -10.33 50.84
N ALA A 244 -13.88 -9.25 50.70
CA ALA A 244 -14.22 -7.96 51.27
C ALA A 244 -13.70 -6.80 50.39
N PHE A 245 -14.51 -5.76 50.24
CA PHE A 245 -14.16 -4.53 49.54
C PHE A 245 -14.97 -3.35 50.10
N HIS A 246 -14.46 -2.14 49.95
CA HIS A 246 -15.16 -0.91 50.31
C HIS A 246 -14.98 0.19 49.27
N LEU A 247 -15.78 1.26 49.40
CA LEU A 247 -15.68 2.46 48.59
C LEU A 247 -14.96 3.56 49.37
N GLU A 248 -13.94 4.14 48.76
CA GLU A 248 -13.26 5.32 49.28
C GLU A 248 -13.71 6.56 48.49
N HIS A 249 -14.39 7.48 49.17
CA HIS A 249 -14.94 8.68 48.54
C HIS A 249 -13.86 9.69 48.17
N LYS A 250 -14.00 10.30 46.99
CA LYS A 250 -13.09 11.35 46.52
C LYS A 250 -13.57 12.72 47.01
N PRO A 251 -12.69 13.60 47.52
CA PRO A 251 -13.08 14.92 48.02
C PRO A 251 -13.54 15.85 46.89
N ASP A 252 -14.77 16.38 47.04
CA ASP A 252 -15.47 17.43 46.26
C ASP A 252 -15.18 17.55 44.75
N SER A 253 -16.00 16.89 43.93
CA SER A 253 -16.24 17.26 42.52
C SER A 253 -17.55 18.06 42.38
N SER A 254 -17.68 19.15 43.12
CA SER A 254 -18.70 20.17 42.87
C SER A 254 -18.01 21.41 42.31
N ASP A 255 -17.80 21.47 41.00
CA ASP A 255 -17.84 22.73 40.26
C ASP A 255 -17.83 22.48 38.74
N THR A 256 -18.72 23.21 38.07
CA THR A 256 -18.98 23.32 36.62
C THR A 256 -19.77 22.19 35.93
N ILE A 257 -21.10 22.37 35.83
CA ILE A 257 -21.84 22.57 34.56
C ILE A 257 -23.27 23.05 34.88
N GLY A 258 -23.60 24.25 34.38
CA GLY A 258 -24.89 24.64 33.80
C GLY A 258 -26.20 24.38 34.56
N ASP A 259 -26.78 25.47 35.05
CA ASP A 259 -28.16 25.64 35.53
C ASP A 259 -29.23 25.00 34.61
N GLY A 260 -30.17 24.26 35.21
CA GLY A 260 -31.24 23.53 34.51
C GLY A 260 -32.02 22.56 35.41
N SER A 261 -32.98 23.10 36.16
CA SER A 261 -34.00 22.39 36.94
C SER A 261 -34.67 21.21 36.21
N VAL A 262 -34.67 20.01 36.81
CA VAL A 262 -35.81 19.09 37.09
C VAL A 262 -35.32 17.65 37.38
N THR A 263 -35.85 17.05 38.47
CA THR A 263 -35.80 15.66 38.95
C THR A 263 -34.49 15.09 39.54
N GLN A 264 -34.24 15.46 40.80
CA GLN A 264 -33.66 14.55 41.81
C GLN A 264 -34.57 13.33 41.97
N ASP A 265 -34.14 12.13 41.54
CA ASP A 265 -34.50 10.82 42.14
C ASP A 265 -33.95 9.58 41.38
N ILE A 266 -33.22 9.72 40.26
CA ILE A 266 -32.68 8.56 39.49
C ILE A 266 -31.16 8.32 39.75
N SER A 267 -30.51 9.18 40.55
CA SER A 267 -29.07 9.15 40.76
C SER A 267 -28.62 7.95 41.62
N SER A 268 -27.84 7.03 41.04
CA SER A 268 -27.16 5.86 41.65
C SER A 268 -27.97 4.60 42.00
N CYS A 269 -29.20 4.44 41.51
CA CYS A 269 -30.04 3.25 41.75
C CYS A 269 -29.57 2.01 40.94
N VAL A 270 -29.70 0.83 41.56
CA VAL A 270 -29.49 -0.48 40.91
C VAL A 270 -30.84 -1.11 40.62
N TYR A 271 -31.06 -1.53 39.37
CA TYR A 271 -32.31 -2.12 38.89
C TYR A 271 -32.09 -3.58 38.47
N GLU A 272 -32.86 -4.52 39.03
CA GLU A 272 -32.89 -5.91 38.55
C GLU A 272 -33.96 -6.09 37.47
N VAL A 273 -33.59 -6.72 36.35
CA VAL A 273 -34.45 -6.94 35.18
C VAL A 273 -34.85 -8.41 35.08
N ASP A 274 -35.99 -8.76 35.68
CA ASP A 274 -36.47 -10.16 35.79
C ASP A 274 -37.46 -10.61 34.70
N GLU A 275 -38.14 -9.67 34.02
CA GLU A 275 -39.21 -10.00 33.10
C GLU A 275 -38.70 -10.69 31.83
N VAL A 276 -39.45 -11.71 31.39
CA VAL A 276 -39.35 -12.30 30.06
C VAL A 276 -40.30 -11.50 29.19
N ILE A 277 -39.79 -10.52 28.45
CA ILE A 277 -40.57 -9.91 27.38
C ILE A 277 -40.66 -10.95 26.28
N THR A 278 -41.75 -11.71 26.25
CA THR A 278 -42.20 -12.34 25.01
C THR A 278 -42.57 -11.20 24.07
N CYS A 279 -41.74 -10.92 23.07
CA CYS A 279 -42.25 -10.22 21.90
C CYS A 279 -43.36 -11.09 21.31
N THR A 280 -44.61 -10.75 21.64
CA THR A 280 -45.67 -10.85 20.65
C THR A 280 -45.20 -10.01 19.48
N ASP A 281 -45.06 -10.64 18.32
CA ASP A 281 -44.87 -9.94 17.06
C ASP A 281 -45.98 -8.90 16.92
N GLU A 282 -45.73 -7.67 17.40
CA GLU A 282 -46.33 -6.51 16.77
C GLU A 282 -45.70 -6.49 15.40
N GLU A 283 -46.39 -7.15 14.47
CA GLU A 283 -46.31 -6.92 13.05
C GLU A 283 -46.40 -5.40 12.86
N LYS A 284 -45.24 -4.71 12.91
CA LYS A 284 -45.06 -3.48 12.16
C LYS A 284 -45.45 -3.86 10.76
N HIS A 285 -46.65 -3.45 10.39
CA HIS A 285 -47.27 -3.68 9.10
C HIS A 285 -46.21 -3.97 8.06
N THR A 286 -46.00 -5.27 7.80
CA THR A 286 -45.42 -5.67 6.55
C THR A 286 -46.43 -5.13 5.56
N LEU A 287 -46.15 -3.95 5.02
CA LEU A 287 -46.61 -3.63 3.68
C LEU A 287 -46.02 -4.78 2.87
N ASN A 288 -46.77 -5.88 2.77
CA ASN A 288 -46.76 -6.64 1.55
C ASN A 288 -46.95 -5.55 0.51
N PRO A 289 -45.99 -5.33 -0.40
CA PRO A 289 -46.43 -4.79 -1.65
C PRO A 289 -47.34 -5.91 -2.18
N ALA A 290 -48.63 -5.77 -1.92
CA ALA A 290 -49.61 -6.20 -2.88
C ALA A 290 -49.22 -5.41 -4.12
N VAL A 291 -48.32 -6.01 -4.91
CA VAL A 291 -47.97 -5.52 -6.23
C VAL A 291 -49.23 -5.80 -7.03
N ASP A 292 -50.21 -4.90 -6.93
CA ASP A 292 -51.00 -4.61 -8.11
C ASP A 292 -49.98 -4.33 -9.19
N ALA A 293 -49.94 -5.22 -10.18
CA ALA A 293 -49.02 -5.17 -11.29
C ALA A 293 -49.14 -3.81 -11.97
N CYS A 294 -48.33 -2.85 -11.52
CA CYS A 294 -48.06 -1.65 -12.28
C CYS A 294 -47.21 -2.14 -13.45
N THR A 295 -47.91 -2.53 -14.52
CA THR A 295 -47.36 -2.87 -15.81
C THR A 295 -46.80 -1.57 -16.40
N ASN A 296 -45.66 -1.13 -15.85
CA ASN A 296 -44.94 0.01 -16.37
C ASN A 296 -44.34 -0.43 -17.70
N LYS A 297 -44.99 -0.02 -18.79
CA LYS A 297 -44.68 -0.45 -20.17
C LYS A 297 -43.31 0.00 -20.68
N ASP A 298 -42.56 0.75 -19.87
CA ASP A 298 -41.29 1.38 -20.24
C ASP A 298 -40.08 0.93 -19.39
N LEU A 299 -40.22 -0.17 -18.63
CA LEU A 299 -39.09 -0.76 -17.90
C LEU A 299 -38.08 -1.38 -18.87
N CYS A 300 -36.82 -1.00 -18.75
CA CYS A 300 -35.72 -1.48 -19.59
C CYS A 300 -34.72 -2.29 -18.77
N ILE A 301 -34.30 -3.44 -19.29
CA ILE A 301 -33.30 -4.32 -18.68
C ILE A 301 -32.17 -4.61 -19.67
N SER A 302 -30.93 -4.55 -19.19
CA SER A 302 -29.73 -5.01 -19.91
C SER A 302 -28.99 -6.07 -19.10
N LYS A 303 -28.28 -6.96 -19.80
CA LYS A 303 -27.54 -8.08 -19.21
C LYS A 303 -26.19 -8.28 -19.87
N THR A 304 -25.13 -8.41 -19.08
CA THR A 304 -23.78 -8.66 -19.59
C THR A 304 -23.14 -9.84 -18.87
N GLY A 305 -22.50 -10.74 -19.61
CA GLY A 305 -21.73 -11.86 -19.06
C GLY A 305 -22.51 -13.16 -18.89
N LYS A 306 -21.78 -14.26 -18.71
CA LYS A 306 -22.36 -15.60 -18.61
C LYS A 306 -22.42 -16.15 -17.19
N ASN A 307 -21.30 -16.39 -16.50
CA ASN A 307 -21.33 -16.99 -15.15
C ASN A 307 -21.36 -15.94 -14.03
N LEU A 308 -20.77 -14.79 -14.30
CA LEU A 308 -20.81 -13.61 -13.46
C LEU A 308 -21.48 -12.52 -14.32
N ARG A 309 -22.72 -12.18 -13.98
CA ARG A 309 -23.58 -11.34 -14.81
C ARG A 309 -23.78 -9.97 -14.19
N SER A 310 -23.76 -8.94 -15.02
CA SER A 310 -24.28 -7.63 -14.66
C SER A 310 -25.72 -7.52 -15.17
N ILE A 311 -26.67 -7.21 -14.29
CA ILE A 311 -28.07 -6.95 -14.66
C ILE A 311 -28.38 -5.50 -14.29
N SER A 312 -28.85 -4.71 -15.24
CA SER A 312 -29.27 -3.33 -14.98
C SER A 312 -30.74 -3.14 -15.32
N CYS A 313 -31.38 -2.23 -14.59
CA CYS A 313 -32.79 -1.92 -14.74
C CYS A 313 -33.02 -0.42 -14.55
N TRP A 314 -33.82 0.18 -15.42
CA TRP A 314 -34.20 1.59 -15.36
C TRP A 314 -35.55 1.80 -16.07
N ILE A 315 -36.12 2.99 -15.91
CA ILE A 315 -37.37 3.38 -16.58
C ILE A 315 -37.03 4.34 -17.72
N GLN A 316 -37.55 4.06 -18.91
CA GLN A 316 -37.42 4.94 -20.07
C GLN A 316 -38.61 5.91 -20.12
N ASP A 317 -38.50 7.06 -19.46
CA ASP A 317 -39.61 8.02 -19.39
C ASP A 317 -39.59 9.02 -20.57
N ARG A 318 -40.53 8.86 -21.50
CA ARG A 318 -40.75 9.76 -22.65
C ARG A 318 -41.77 10.87 -22.36
N SER A 319 -42.54 10.75 -21.28
CA SER A 319 -43.71 11.59 -20.98
C SER A 319 -43.54 12.23 -19.61
N ARG A 320 -43.23 13.53 -19.59
CA ARG A 320 -42.98 14.37 -18.41
C ARG A 320 -44.11 14.38 -17.35
N ASP A 321 -44.43 13.27 -16.72
CA ASP A 321 -45.30 13.24 -15.55
C ASP A 321 -44.41 13.46 -14.31
N LEU A 322 -44.15 14.75 -14.03
CA LEU A 322 -43.41 15.23 -12.85
C LEU A 322 -43.97 14.72 -11.50
N GLU A 323 -45.13 14.07 -11.50
CA GLU A 323 -45.83 13.59 -10.31
C GLU A 323 -45.29 12.26 -9.74
N VAL A 324 -44.62 11.42 -10.54
CA VAL A 324 -44.08 10.13 -10.03
C VAL A 324 -42.79 10.38 -9.25
N GLY A 325 -42.73 9.94 -7.99
CA GLY A 325 -41.60 10.16 -7.08
C GLY A 325 -40.46 9.14 -7.26
N LEU A 326 -39.31 9.40 -6.61
CA LEU A 326 -38.19 8.44 -6.58
C LEU A 326 -38.62 7.09 -6.00
N LYS A 327 -39.55 7.09 -5.03
CA LYS A 327 -40.02 5.90 -4.34
C LYS A 327 -40.65 4.91 -5.32
N GLU A 328 -41.58 5.38 -6.14
CA GLU A 328 -42.32 4.57 -7.12
C GLU A 328 -41.37 4.00 -8.18
N ASP A 329 -40.47 4.83 -8.71
CA ASP A 329 -39.47 4.42 -9.70
C ASP A 329 -38.52 3.37 -9.13
N LEU A 330 -38.02 3.58 -7.90
CA LEU A 330 -37.10 2.65 -7.27
C LEU A 330 -37.78 1.31 -6.93
N ILE A 331 -39.04 1.31 -6.51
CA ILE A 331 -39.84 0.08 -6.32
C ILE A 331 -39.97 -0.67 -7.65
N ALA A 332 -40.32 0.02 -8.73
CA ALA A 332 -40.48 -0.60 -10.04
C ALA A 332 -39.16 -1.19 -10.56
N VAL A 333 -38.06 -0.43 -10.45
CA VAL A 333 -36.73 -0.86 -10.89
C VAL A 333 -36.22 -2.06 -10.09
N LEU A 334 -36.32 -2.03 -8.75
CA LEU A 334 -35.90 -3.14 -7.90
C LEU A 334 -36.79 -4.38 -8.07
N SER A 335 -38.10 -4.20 -8.30
CA SER A 335 -39.00 -5.31 -8.65
C SER A 335 -38.62 -5.93 -9.99
N GLY A 336 -38.21 -5.11 -10.97
CA GLY A 336 -37.66 -5.58 -12.24
C GLY A 336 -36.43 -6.47 -12.06
N ILE A 337 -35.49 -6.05 -11.22
CA ILE A 337 -34.32 -6.87 -10.87
C ILE A 337 -34.73 -8.15 -10.14
N ASP A 338 -35.64 -8.09 -9.16
CA ASP A 338 -36.11 -9.27 -8.41
C ASP A 338 -36.77 -10.31 -9.33
N ASN A 339 -37.63 -9.87 -10.24
CA ASN A 339 -38.25 -10.73 -11.25
C ASN A 339 -37.19 -11.35 -12.18
N GLN A 340 -36.21 -10.55 -12.61
CA GLN A 340 -35.17 -11.05 -13.50
C GLN A 340 -34.27 -12.10 -12.85
N LEU A 341 -33.95 -11.92 -11.57
CA LEU A 341 -33.22 -12.91 -10.78
C LEU A 341 -34.03 -14.20 -10.68
N GLN A 342 -35.33 -14.11 -10.38
CA GLN A 342 -36.21 -15.28 -10.25
C GLN A 342 -36.36 -16.06 -11.56
N GLU A 343 -36.48 -15.37 -12.71
CA GLU A 343 -36.51 -16.00 -14.03
C GLU A 343 -35.25 -16.82 -14.33
N GLU A 344 -34.10 -16.42 -13.80
CA GLU A 344 -32.83 -17.12 -13.93
C GLU A 344 -32.58 -18.16 -12.81
N GLY A 345 -33.55 -18.36 -11.91
CA GLY A 345 -33.42 -19.27 -10.77
C GLY A 345 -32.46 -18.75 -9.68
N LEU A 346 -32.19 -17.45 -9.68
CA LEU A 346 -31.31 -16.76 -8.73
C LEU A 346 -32.14 -15.94 -7.72
N GLY A 347 -31.49 -15.50 -6.65
CA GLY A 347 -32.10 -14.58 -5.68
C GLY A 347 -31.13 -13.48 -5.23
N TRP A 348 -31.59 -12.57 -4.36
CA TRP A 348 -30.75 -11.49 -3.84
C TRP A 348 -29.50 -11.98 -3.10
N VAL A 349 -29.51 -13.21 -2.56
CA VAL A 349 -28.33 -13.85 -1.99
C VAL A 349 -27.17 -13.99 -2.99
N ASN A 350 -27.46 -14.13 -4.28
CA ASN A 350 -26.48 -14.22 -5.37
C ASN A 350 -25.85 -12.87 -5.74
N VAL A 351 -26.43 -11.75 -5.30
CA VAL A 351 -25.93 -10.41 -5.62
C VAL A 351 -24.68 -10.12 -4.80
N LEU A 352 -23.62 -9.71 -5.49
CA LEU A 352 -22.32 -9.37 -4.92
C LEU A 352 -22.18 -7.86 -4.71
N TYR A 353 -22.66 -7.08 -5.68
CA TYR A 353 -22.45 -5.63 -5.69
C TYR A 353 -23.64 -4.91 -6.33
N VAL A 354 -23.96 -3.70 -5.86
CA VAL A 354 -25.02 -2.84 -6.41
C VAL A 354 -24.50 -1.42 -6.72
N HIS A 355 -24.68 -0.94 -7.96
CA HIS A 355 -24.71 0.52 -8.22
C HIS A 355 -26.16 0.99 -8.16
N LEU A 356 -26.42 1.93 -7.25
CA LEU A 356 -27.71 2.59 -7.12
C LEU A 356 -27.56 4.04 -7.58
N TYR A 357 -28.13 4.36 -8.73
CA TYR A 357 -28.15 5.73 -9.23
C TYR A 357 -29.52 6.35 -8.98
N ILE A 358 -29.51 7.56 -8.42
CA ILE A 358 -30.72 8.34 -8.13
C ILE A 358 -30.61 9.72 -8.77
N SER A 359 -31.74 10.35 -9.07
CA SER A 359 -31.74 11.68 -9.70
C SER A 359 -31.46 12.83 -8.71
N ASN A 360 -31.49 12.58 -7.40
CA ASN A 360 -31.32 13.60 -6.36
C ASN A 360 -30.80 12.99 -5.05
N MET A 361 -29.60 13.37 -4.62
CA MET A 361 -28.94 12.84 -3.43
C MET A 361 -29.59 13.29 -2.12
N LYS A 362 -30.43 14.34 -2.13
CA LYS A 362 -31.23 14.73 -0.96
C LYS A 362 -32.23 13.64 -0.56
N GLU A 363 -32.59 12.75 -1.48
CA GLU A 363 -33.51 11.63 -1.24
C GLU A 363 -32.77 10.33 -0.87
N PHE A 364 -31.48 10.39 -0.52
CA PHE A 364 -30.68 9.23 -0.09
C PHE A 364 -31.32 8.42 1.05
N GLY A 365 -31.95 9.10 2.02
CA GLY A 365 -32.67 8.44 3.12
C GLY A 365 -33.87 7.61 2.63
N LEU A 366 -34.67 8.18 1.73
CA LEU A 366 -35.81 7.49 1.09
C LEU A 366 -35.33 6.30 0.24
N ALA A 367 -34.24 6.48 -0.51
CA ALA A 367 -33.65 5.39 -1.29
C ALA A 367 -33.23 4.21 -0.39
N ASN A 368 -32.64 4.48 0.77
CA ASN A 368 -32.28 3.44 1.75
C ASN A 368 -33.50 2.75 2.35
N GLU A 369 -34.56 3.49 2.66
CA GLU A 369 -35.83 2.94 3.17
C GLU A 369 -36.43 1.92 2.19
N VAL A 370 -36.53 2.30 0.91
CA VAL A 370 -37.03 1.41 -0.15
C VAL A 370 -36.07 0.24 -0.37
N TYR A 371 -34.77 0.48 -0.43
CA TYR A 371 -33.77 -0.57 -0.67
C TYR A 371 -33.87 -1.71 0.35
N VAL A 372 -34.07 -1.40 1.64
CA VAL A 372 -34.16 -2.42 2.71
C VAL A 372 -35.38 -3.33 2.58
N SER A 373 -36.45 -2.88 1.93
CA SER A 373 -37.64 -3.71 1.68
C SER A 373 -37.38 -4.84 0.69
N PHE A 374 -36.42 -4.68 -0.22
CA PHE A 374 -36.03 -5.71 -1.19
C PHE A 374 -34.85 -6.54 -0.70
N ILE A 375 -33.86 -5.89 -0.09
CA ILE A 375 -32.58 -6.50 0.28
C ILE A 375 -32.54 -6.66 1.80
N THR A 376 -33.28 -7.68 2.24
CA THR A 376 -33.40 -8.04 3.66
C THR A 376 -32.35 -9.07 4.05
N GLU A 377 -32.05 -9.18 5.35
CA GLU A 377 -31.18 -10.23 5.86
C GLU A 377 -31.68 -11.64 5.55
N LYS A 378 -33.01 -11.81 5.45
CA LYS A 378 -33.66 -13.08 5.11
C LYS A 378 -33.42 -13.47 3.65
N LYS A 379 -33.52 -12.50 2.73
CA LYS A 379 -33.23 -12.69 1.31
C LYS A 379 -31.72 -12.77 1.03
N CYS A 380 -30.87 -12.24 1.92
CA CYS A 380 -29.41 -12.19 1.80
C CYS A 380 -28.71 -12.85 3.01
N TYR A 381 -29.00 -14.13 3.26
CA TYR A 381 -28.49 -14.82 4.46
C TYR A 381 -26.95 -14.96 4.49
N LEU A 382 -26.28 -14.96 3.32
CA LEU A 382 -24.81 -14.93 3.19
C LEU A 382 -24.19 -13.52 3.29
N GLY A 383 -24.98 -12.50 3.63
CA GLY A 383 -24.57 -11.10 3.69
C GLY A 383 -25.17 -10.27 2.55
N VAL A 384 -25.55 -9.04 2.88
CA VAL A 384 -26.05 -8.06 1.90
C VAL A 384 -24.91 -7.60 0.98
N PRO A 385 -25.20 -7.25 -0.29
CA PRO A 385 -24.17 -6.83 -1.22
C PRO A 385 -23.52 -5.51 -0.82
N SER A 386 -22.29 -5.32 -1.28
CA SER A 386 -21.63 -4.00 -1.26
C SER A 386 -22.27 -3.03 -2.26
N ARG A 387 -22.25 -1.73 -1.98
CA ARG A 387 -23.00 -0.74 -2.78
C ARG A 387 -22.28 0.60 -2.93
N SER A 388 -22.44 1.25 -4.08
CA SER A 388 -22.23 2.71 -4.22
C SER A 388 -23.53 3.37 -4.64
N THR A 389 -23.79 4.56 -4.10
CA THR A 389 -24.99 5.34 -4.43
C THR A 389 -24.59 6.71 -4.91
N ILE A 390 -24.91 7.03 -6.17
CA ILE A 390 -24.39 8.22 -6.83
C ILE A 390 -25.55 8.98 -7.47
N GLU A 391 -25.54 10.31 -7.38
CA GLU A 391 -26.50 11.12 -8.12
C GLU A 391 -26.11 11.12 -9.60
N LEU A 392 -27.06 10.92 -10.50
CA LEU A 392 -26.82 11.07 -11.94
C LEU A 392 -27.90 11.96 -12.59
N PRO A 393 -27.60 12.65 -13.69
CA PRO A 393 -28.56 13.48 -14.43
C PRO A 393 -29.58 12.66 -15.23
N LEU A 394 -30.23 11.66 -14.60
CA LEU A 394 -31.11 10.68 -15.24
C LEU A 394 -32.29 11.35 -15.97
N VAL A 395 -33.01 12.23 -15.27
CA VAL A 395 -34.20 12.94 -15.81
C VAL A 395 -33.82 13.84 -16.99
N GLN A 396 -32.59 14.38 -17.02
CA GLN A 396 -32.14 15.28 -18.10
C GLN A 396 -31.99 14.56 -19.44
N VAL A 397 -31.78 13.24 -19.42
CA VAL A 397 -31.58 12.41 -20.62
C VAL A 397 -32.78 11.52 -20.95
N GLY A 398 -33.93 11.76 -20.31
CA GLY A 398 -35.17 11.01 -20.55
C GLY A 398 -35.23 9.64 -19.87
N LEU A 399 -34.55 9.49 -18.72
CA LEU A 399 -34.68 8.32 -17.85
C LEU A 399 -35.49 8.68 -16.60
N GLY A 400 -36.07 7.67 -15.95
CA GLY A 400 -36.71 7.82 -14.64
C GLY A 400 -35.74 8.27 -13.53
N LYS A 401 -36.27 8.46 -12.32
CA LYS A 401 -35.53 8.96 -11.15
C LYS A 401 -34.60 7.92 -10.51
N ALA A 402 -34.70 6.65 -10.91
CA ALA A 402 -33.88 5.55 -10.41
C ALA A 402 -33.28 4.70 -11.56
N TYR A 403 -32.03 4.29 -11.39
CA TYR A 403 -31.35 3.30 -12.23
C TYR A 403 -30.54 2.39 -11.31
N VAL A 404 -30.70 1.07 -11.43
CA VAL A 404 -29.97 0.09 -10.61
C VAL A 404 -29.20 -0.87 -11.50
N GLU A 405 -27.93 -1.14 -11.15
CA GLU A 405 -27.11 -2.21 -11.73
C GLU A 405 -26.66 -3.15 -10.61
N VAL A 406 -26.86 -4.45 -10.78
CA VAL A 406 -26.43 -5.49 -9.85
C VAL A 406 -25.43 -6.43 -10.51
N LEU A 407 -24.37 -6.79 -9.77
CA LEU A 407 -23.47 -7.87 -10.14
C LEU A 407 -23.89 -9.15 -9.44
N VAL A 408 -24.11 -10.22 -10.20
CA VAL A 408 -24.74 -11.46 -9.75
C VAL A 408 -23.88 -12.65 -10.14
N SER A 409 -23.67 -13.57 -9.20
CA SER A 409 -22.98 -14.84 -9.46
C SER A 409 -23.96 -16.01 -9.41
N ASP A 410 -23.76 -16.99 -10.29
CA ASP A 410 -24.48 -18.27 -10.24
C ASP A 410 -24.11 -19.11 -8.99
N GLU A 411 -22.98 -18.80 -8.33
CA GLU A 411 -22.47 -19.53 -7.17
C GLU A 411 -22.82 -18.84 -5.83
N LEU A 412 -23.16 -19.65 -4.83
CA LEU A 412 -23.43 -19.19 -3.45
C LEU A 412 -22.17 -19.19 -2.57
N LYS A 413 -21.06 -18.67 -3.09
CA LYS A 413 -19.77 -18.61 -2.37
C LYS A 413 -19.22 -17.19 -2.36
N LYS A 414 -19.57 -16.42 -1.33
CA LYS A 414 -19.05 -15.06 -1.12
C LYS A 414 -18.69 -14.81 0.34
N ARG A 415 -17.69 -13.97 0.58
CA ARG A 415 -17.33 -13.48 1.92
C ARG A 415 -17.63 -11.98 2.00
N VAL A 416 -18.49 -11.59 2.93
CA VAL A 416 -18.98 -10.22 3.05
C VAL A 416 -18.45 -9.61 4.34
N LEU A 417 -17.93 -8.38 4.26
CA LEU A 417 -17.61 -7.56 5.43
C LEU A 417 -18.70 -6.51 5.61
N HIS A 418 -19.43 -6.64 6.72
CA HIS A 418 -20.48 -5.71 7.13
C HIS A 418 -20.11 -5.10 8.48
N VAL A 419 -19.93 -3.78 8.52
CA VAL A 419 -19.64 -2.98 9.71
C VAL A 419 -20.80 -2.02 9.92
N GLN A 420 -21.54 -2.21 11.01
CA GLN A 420 -22.63 -1.33 11.41
C GLN A 420 -22.25 -0.48 12.62
N SER A 421 -21.34 -0.96 13.46
CA SER A 421 -20.83 -0.23 14.62
C SER A 421 -19.96 0.96 14.22
N ILE A 422 -20.07 2.06 14.97
CA ILE A 422 -19.09 3.16 14.92
C ILE A 422 -17.84 2.72 15.69
N SER A 423 -16.67 2.84 15.07
CA SER A 423 -15.38 2.40 15.64
C SER A 423 -14.24 3.36 15.27
N CYS A 424 -13.06 3.19 15.85
CA CYS A 424 -11.85 3.92 15.46
C CYS A 424 -11.10 3.25 14.28
N TRP A 425 -11.58 2.12 13.75
CA TRP A 425 -10.88 1.37 12.70
C TRP A 425 -11.27 1.81 11.30
N ALA A 426 -12.56 1.67 10.95
CA ALA A 426 -13.09 2.02 9.64
C ALA A 426 -14.51 2.59 9.78
N PRO A 427 -14.96 3.44 8.83
CA PRO A 427 -16.29 4.02 8.89
C PRO A 427 -17.38 2.95 8.79
N SER A 428 -18.43 3.13 9.59
CA SER A 428 -19.66 2.34 9.46
C SER A 428 -20.36 2.63 8.12
N CYS A 429 -21.14 1.67 7.63
CA CYS A 429 -21.94 1.90 6.43
C CYS A 429 -23.00 2.97 6.69
N ILE A 430 -23.10 3.97 5.81
CA ILE A 430 -24.10 5.05 5.91
C ILE A 430 -25.49 4.64 5.37
N GLY A 431 -25.65 3.39 4.97
CA GLY A 431 -26.91 2.80 4.49
C GLY A 431 -26.88 1.27 4.59
N PRO A 432 -27.97 0.59 4.20
CA PRO A 432 -28.14 -0.85 4.44
C PRO A 432 -27.42 -1.70 3.38
N TYR A 433 -26.09 -1.70 3.41
CA TYR A 433 -25.22 -2.44 2.51
C TYR A 433 -23.92 -2.80 3.22
N SER A 434 -23.08 -3.64 2.61
CA SER A 434 -21.80 -4.05 3.19
C SER A 434 -20.59 -3.28 2.63
N GLN A 435 -19.51 -3.19 3.39
CA GLN A 435 -18.29 -2.46 3.00
C GLN A 435 -17.60 -3.11 1.82
N ALA A 436 -17.56 -4.45 1.78
CA ALA A 436 -16.95 -5.18 0.69
C ALA A 436 -17.50 -6.61 0.57
N THR A 437 -17.49 -7.13 -0.65
CA THR A 437 -17.85 -8.51 -0.97
C THR A 437 -16.72 -9.16 -1.77
N LEU A 438 -16.10 -10.20 -1.20
CA LEU A 438 -15.10 -11.04 -1.88
C LEU A 438 -15.82 -12.20 -2.57
N TYR A 439 -15.58 -12.34 -3.87
CA TYR A 439 -16.03 -13.46 -4.69
C TYR A 439 -14.88 -13.96 -5.56
N GLY A 440 -14.56 -15.26 -5.46
CA GLY A 440 -13.35 -15.81 -6.08
C GLY A 440 -12.10 -15.06 -5.60
N GLU A 441 -11.34 -14.53 -6.54
CA GLU A 441 -10.12 -13.73 -6.29
C GLU A 441 -10.39 -12.21 -6.38
N ILE A 442 -11.64 -11.75 -6.43
CA ILE A 442 -11.98 -10.32 -6.62
C ILE A 442 -12.76 -9.77 -5.42
N LEU A 443 -12.24 -8.70 -4.83
CA LEU A 443 -12.90 -7.93 -3.78
C LEU A 443 -13.62 -6.72 -4.39
N TYR A 444 -14.94 -6.71 -4.30
CA TYR A 444 -15.79 -5.59 -4.69
C TYR A 444 -16.07 -4.72 -3.45
N MET A 445 -15.49 -3.52 -3.41
CA MET A 445 -15.68 -2.59 -2.29
C MET A 445 -16.82 -1.61 -2.60
N ALA A 446 -17.59 -1.28 -1.57
CA ALA A 446 -18.57 -0.19 -1.59
C ALA A 446 -17.87 1.17 -1.78
N GLY A 447 -18.65 2.20 -2.12
CA GLY A 447 -18.17 3.57 -2.19
C GLY A 447 -17.58 4.02 -0.87
N GLN A 448 -16.31 4.41 -0.88
CA GLN A 448 -15.57 4.87 0.29
C GLN A 448 -15.50 6.40 0.27
N LEU A 449 -15.96 6.99 1.35
CA LEU A 449 -15.96 8.43 1.59
C LEU A 449 -14.84 8.80 2.56
N GLY A 450 -14.41 10.06 2.53
CA GLY A 450 -13.52 10.67 3.51
C GLY A 450 -14.20 10.93 4.85
N LEU A 451 -14.81 9.89 5.44
CA LEU A 451 -15.44 9.95 6.76
C LEU A 451 -14.40 9.65 7.83
N ASP A 452 -14.35 10.47 8.87
CA ASP A 452 -13.65 10.17 10.10
C ASP A 452 -14.37 9.01 10.82
N PRO A 453 -13.76 7.82 10.95
CA PRO A 453 -14.43 6.62 11.47
C PRO A 453 -15.15 6.81 12.81
N PRO A 454 -14.55 7.42 13.85
CA PRO A 454 -15.19 7.51 15.16
C PRO A 454 -16.32 8.55 15.23
N THR A 455 -16.32 9.58 14.38
CA THR A 455 -17.37 10.61 14.39
C THR A 455 -18.38 10.48 13.26
N MET A 456 -18.09 9.68 12.23
CA MET A 456 -18.90 9.53 11.01
C MET A 456 -19.18 10.85 10.27
N LYS A 457 -18.30 11.84 10.44
CA LYS A 457 -18.35 13.14 9.76
C LYS A 457 -17.35 13.18 8.62
N LEU A 458 -17.66 13.91 7.56
CA LEU A 458 -16.70 14.20 6.49
C LEU A 458 -15.53 15.00 7.07
N CYS A 459 -14.31 14.65 6.67
CA CYS A 459 -13.13 15.36 7.16
C CYS A 459 -13.11 16.81 6.67
N PRO A 460 -12.66 17.75 7.51
CA PRO A 460 -12.38 19.11 7.06
C PRO A 460 -11.17 19.13 6.13
N GLY A 461 -11.10 20.10 5.22
CA GLY A 461 -9.94 20.29 4.32
C GLY A 461 -10.26 20.19 2.83
N GLY A 462 -11.52 19.96 2.45
CA GLY A 462 -11.94 19.95 1.04
C GLY A 462 -11.68 18.62 0.34
N ALA A 463 -11.66 18.65 -1.00
CA ALA A 463 -11.72 17.45 -1.83
C ALA A 463 -10.49 16.55 -1.70
N THR A 464 -9.30 17.13 -1.53
CA THR A 464 -8.03 16.40 -1.38
C THR A 464 -7.95 15.66 -0.04
N ALA A 465 -8.33 16.33 1.06
CA ALA A 465 -8.42 15.70 2.38
C ALA A 465 -9.44 14.56 2.39
N GLU A 466 -10.61 14.77 1.76
CA GLU A 466 -11.63 13.72 1.62
C GLU A 466 -11.10 12.52 0.83
N LEU A 467 -10.37 12.75 -0.26
CA LEU A 467 -9.74 11.67 -1.03
C LEU A 467 -8.71 10.89 -0.20
N GLU A 468 -7.82 11.58 0.52
CA GLU A 468 -6.78 10.92 1.32
C GLU A 468 -7.37 10.05 2.43
N LEU A 469 -8.39 10.56 3.13
CA LEU A 469 -9.07 9.79 4.15
C LEU A 469 -9.89 8.64 3.54
N ALA A 470 -10.50 8.84 2.38
CA ALA A 470 -11.18 7.74 1.67
C ALA A 470 -10.21 6.61 1.28
N LEU A 471 -8.97 6.94 0.88
CA LEU A 471 -7.91 5.96 0.62
C LEU A 471 -7.50 5.22 1.89
N GLN A 472 -7.34 5.92 3.02
CA GLN A 472 -7.04 5.29 4.31
C GLN A 472 -8.18 4.36 4.76
N ASN A 473 -9.43 4.79 4.63
CA ASN A 473 -10.61 3.98 4.92
C ASN A 473 -10.65 2.73 4.01
N SER A 474 -10.34 2.89 2.73
CA SER A 474 -10.25 1.76 1.79
C SER A 474 -9.16 0.76 2.18
N GLU A 475 -7.99 1.24 2.60
CA GLU A 475 -6.89 0.38 3.07
C GLU A 475 -7.27 -0.38 4.34
N ALA A 476 -7.93 0.26 5.29
CA ALA A 476 -8.43 -0.40 6.50
C ALA A 476 -9.38 -1.56 6.14
N VAL A 477 -10.32 -1.34 5.23
CA VAL A 477 -11.25 -2.36 4.75
C VAL A 477 -10.52 -3.46 3.96
N ALA A 478 -9.51 -3.14 3.14
CA ALA A 478 -8.72 -4.11 2.38
C ALA A 478 -7.94 -5.05 3.31
N ASN A 479 -7.35 -4.50 4.38
CA ASN A 479 -6.57 -5.27 5.36
C ASN A 479 -7.42 -6.35 6.07
N ALA A 480 -8.73 -6.16 6.22
CA ALA A 480 -9.62 -7.21 6.74
C ALA A 480 -9.70 -8.46 5.85
N PHE A 481 -9.31 -8.34 4.58
CA PHE A 481 -9.24 -9.45 3.62
C PHE A 481 -7.79 -9.91 3.37
N SER A 482 -6.83 -9.48 4.21
CA SER A 482 -5.39 -9.78 4.05
C SER A 482 -4.81 -9.27 2.72
N CYS A 483 -5.30 -8.13 2.25
CA CYS A 483 -4.83 -7.46 1.04
C CYS A 483 -4.66 -5.96 1.29
N SER A 484 -4.02 -5.26 0.35
CA SER A 484 -3.78 -3.81 0.45
C SER A 484 -4.18 -3.15 -0.86
N ILE A 485 -4.80 -1.96 -0.78
CA ILE A 485 -5.10 -1.18 -1.98
C ILE A 485 -3.83 -0.84 -2.74
N TYR A 486 -2.67 -0.77 -2.08
CA TYR A 486 -1.39 -0.42 -2.72
C TYR A 486 -0.76 -1.56 -3.52
N SER A 487 -1.12 -2.82 -3.25
CA SER A 487 -0.55 -3.98 -3.95
C SER A 487 -1.55 -4.84 -4.71
N SER A 488 -2.85 -4.70 -4.42
CA SER A 488 -3.89 -5.57 -4.95
C SER A 488 -4.88 -4.87 -5.89
N ALA A 489 -4.84 -3.54 -6.05
CA ALA A 489 -5.88 -2.88 -6.85
C ALA A 489 -5.76 -3.17 -8.34
N ILE A 490 -6.92 -3.39 -8.98
CA ILE A 490 -7.06 -3.58 -10.43
C ILE A 490 -7.79 -2.43 -11.11
N HIS A 491 -8.69 -1.76 -10.38
CA HIS A 491 -9.49 -0.64 -10.90
C HIS A 491 -9.90 0.32 -9.77
N PHE A 492 -9.80 1.62 -10.04
CA PHE A 492 -10.42 2.68 -9.25
C PHE A 492 -11.46 3.41 -10.07
N LEU A 493 -12.66 3.51 -9.50
CA LEU A 493 -13.67 4.45 -9.94
C LEU A 493 -13.73 5.59 -8.93
N VAL A 494 -13.36 6.81 -9.37
CA VAL A 494 -13.32 8.01 -8.53
C VAL A 494 -14.48 8.91 -8.92
N TYR A 495 -15.47 9.00 -8.05
CA TYR A 495 -16.58 9.93 -8.23
C TYR A 495 -16.22 11.28 -7.63
N CYS A 496 -16.36 12.33 -8.43
CA CYS A 496 -16.12 13.71 -8.03
C CYS A 496 -17.42 14.50 -8.14
N SER A 497 -17.71 15.33 -7.14
CA SER A 497 -18.83 16.27 -7.22
C SER A 497 -18.62 17.25 -8.38
N ALA A 498 -19.67 17.48 -9.16
CA ALA A 498 -19.67 18.45 -10.26
C ALA A 498 -19.52 19.89 -9.76
N GLN A 499 -19.72 20.11 -8.45
CA GLN A 499 -19.54 21.40 -7.78
C GLN A 499 -18.07 21.79 -7.61
N LEU A 500 -17.13 20.85 -7.82
CA LEU A 500 -15.70 21.15 -7.77
C LEU A 500 -15.27 22.11 -8.88
N THR A 501 -14.44 23.08 -8.51
CA THR A 501 -13.76 23.97 -9.46
C THR A 501 -12.75 23.20 -10.31
N SER A 502 -12.27 23.81 -11.41
CA SER A 502 -11.24 23.16 -12.25
C SER A 502 -9.96 22.88 -11.48
N ASP A 503 -9.55 23.82 -10.62
CA ASP A 503 -8.32 23.70 -9.82
C ASP A 503 -8.45 22.57 -8.79
N GLU A 504 -9.58 22.47 -8.08
CA GLU A 504 -9.83 21.37 -7.13
C GLU A 504 -9.85 20.00 -7.83
N LYS A 505 -10.33 19.93 -9.07
CA LYS A 505 -10.29 18.68 -9.87
C LYS A 505 -8.85 18.27 -10.18
N ASP A 506 -8.01 19.23 -10.58
CA ASP A 506 -6.59 18.98 -10.84
C ASP A 506 -5.84 18.60 -9.54
N GLU A 507 -6.19 19.22 -8.41
CA GLU A 507 -5.63 18.88 -7.10
C GLU A 507 -5.98 17.46 -6.66
N VAL A 508 -7.26 17.04 -6.79
CA VAL A 508 -7.68 15.65 -6.50
C VAL A 508 -6.92 14.65 -7.38
N GLU A 509 -6.69 14.98 -8.65
CA GLU A 509 -5.89 14.16 -9.57
C GLU A 509 -4.43 14.04 -9.10
N GLN A 510 -3.81 15.17 -8.75
CA GLN A 510 -2.43 15.21 -8.23
C GLN A 510 -2.29 14.50 -6.89
N THR A 511 -3.27 14.62 -5.99
CA THR A 511 -3.30 13.92 -4.70
C THR A 511 -3.44 12.42 -4.91
N LEU A 512 -4.30 11.94 -5.82
CA LEU A 512 -4.34 10.49 -6.10
C LEU A 512 -2.99 10.01 -6.67
N GLN A 513 -2.36 10.80 -7.56
CA GLN A 513 -1.03 10.44 -8.08
C GLN A 513 0.01 10.36 -6.97
N SER A 514 0.17 11.43 -6.19
CA SER A 514 1.19 11.56 -5.16
C SER A 514 0.94 10.68 -3.93
N SER A 515 -0.30 10.63 -3.42
CA SER A 515 -0.64 9.88 -2.21
C SER A 515 -0.92 8.41 -2.50
N TYR A 516 -1.41 8.02 -3.67
CA TYR A 516 -1.68 6.60 -3.96
C TYR A 516 -0.69 6.01 -4.96
N ILE A 517 -0.62 6.57 -6.18
CA ILE A 517 0.11 5.95 -7.29
C ILE A 517 1.62 5.84 -7.03
N THR A 518 2.24 6.81 -6.36
CA THR A 518 3.68 6.73 -6.03
C THR A 518 4.05 5.62 -5.03
N ARG A 519 3.07 5.16 -4.23
CA ARG A 519 3.26 4.14 -3.19
C ARG A 519 2.80 2.75 -3.64
N LEU A 520 2.38 2.60 -4.90
CA LEU A 520 1.92 1.33 -5.46
C LEU A 520 3.04 0.29 -5.53
N ASP A 521 2.77 -0.90 -5.04
CA ASP A 521 3.59 -2.09 -5.23
C ASP A 521 2.94 -3.01 -6.28
N CYS A 522 3.41 -2.91 -7.52
CA CYS A 522 2.89 -3.73 -8.62
C CYS A 522 3.50 -5.15 -8.66
N SER A 523 4.25 -5.59 -7.64
CA SER A 523 4.87 -6.93 -7.61
C SER A 523 3.83 -8.07 -7.73
N LYS A 524 2.63 -7.87 -7.17
CA LYS A 524 1.55 -8.88 -7.16
C LYS A 524 0.64 -8.84 -8.39
N THR A 525 0.37 -7.67 -8.95
CA THR A 525 -0.60 -7.47 -10.05
C THR A 525 0.06 -7.21 -11.40
N GLY A 526 1.37 -6.97 -11.44
CA GLY A 526 2.18 -6.79 -12.66
C GLY A 526 2.01 -5.45 -13.39
N LEU A 527 0.92 -4.71 -13.16
CA LEU A 527 0.58 -3.45 -13.83
C LEU A 527 -0.12 -2.46 -12.88
N TYR A 528 -0.10 -1.18 -13.24
CA TYR A 528 -0.87 -0.14 -12.54
C TYR A 528 -2.38 -0.40 -12.69
N PRO A 529 -3.20 -0.13 -11.66
CA PRO A 529 -4.66 -0.21 -11.77
C PRO A 529 -5.19 0.80 -12.79
N THR A 530 -6.30 0.45 -13.45
CA THR A 530 -7.01 1.43 -14.29
C THR A 530 -7.75 2.43 -13.41
N VAL A 531 -7.80 3.71 -13.80
CA VAL A 531 -8.44 4.77 -13.00
C VAL A 531 -9.42 5.55 -13.87
N LEU A 532 -10.70 5.62 -13.45
CA LEU A 532 -11.74 6.38 -14.14
C LEU A 532 -12.32 7.45 -13.20
N TYR A 533 -12.28 8.71 -13.63
CA TYR A 533 -12.95 9.80 -12.93
C TYR A 533 -14.34 10.06 -13.51
N VAL A 534 -15.33 10.11 -12.63
CA VAL A 534 -16.73 10.33 -12.98
C VAL A 534 -17.25 11.57 -12.26
N PHE A 535 -17.77 12.53 -13.01
CA PHE A 535 -18.39 13.71 -12.43
C PHE A 535 -19.90 13.51 -12.26
N ALA A 536 -20.34 13.50 -11.02
CA ALA A 536 -21.73 13.36 -10.60
C ALA A 536 -22.24 14.70 -10.05
N PRO A 537 -23.54 15.06 -10.15
CA PRO A 537 -24.06 16.30 -9.59
C PRO A 537 -23.78 16.44 -8.07
N ASP A 538 -23.96 15.34 -7.33
CA ASP A 538 -23.73 15.28 -5.89
C ASP A 538 -23.40 13.85 -5.44
N LEU A 539 -22.78 13.73 -4.26
CA LEU A 539 -22.36 12.47 -3.64
C LEU A 539 -22.99 12.31 -2.26
N PRO A 540 -23.06 11.10 -1.70
CA PRO A 540 -23.65 10.88 -0.38
C PRO A 540 -23.04 11.80 0.68
N LYS A 541 -23.87 12.27 1.61
CA LYS A 541 -23.51 13.26 2.65
C LYS A 541 -23.05 14.64 2.13
N GLY A 542 -23.16 14.91 0.82
CA GLY A 542 -22.62 16.12 0.20
C GLY A 542 -21.09 16.08 0.09
N ALA A 543 -20.52 14.87 -0.01
CA ALA A 543 -19.08 14.69 -0.20
C ALA A 543 -18.62 15.27 -1.53
N ARG A 544 -17.34 15.64 -1.58
CA ARG A 544 -16.66 16.13 -2.78
C ARG A 544 -16.07 15.00 -3.59
N VAL A 545 -15.60 13.93 -2.93
CA VAL A 545 -14.97 12.77 -3.55
C VAL A 545 -15.44 11.47 -2.90
N GLU A 546 -15.75 10.46 -3.70
CA GLU A 546 -15.98 9.07 -3.30
C GLU A 546 -15.10 8.15 -4.16
N ILE A 547 -14.43 7.18 -3.55
CA ILE A 547 -13.62 6.19 -4.28
C ILE A 547 -14.22 4.81 -4.18
N LYS A 548 -14.18 4.08 -5.28
CA LYS A 548 -14.62 2.69 -5.35
C LYS A 548 -13.50 1.82 -5.94
N PRO A 549 -12.65 1.22 -5.09
CA PRO A 549 -11.65 0.26 -5.51
C PRO A 549 -12.24 -1.13 -5.82
N ILE A 550 -11.62 -1.80 -6.78
CA ILE A 550 -11.76 -3.25 -7.02
C ILE A 550 -10.38 -3.87 -6.87
N LEU A 551 -10.24 -4.90 -6.04
CA LEU A 551 -8.95 -5.50 -5.70
C LEU A 551 -8.88 -6.98 -6.10
N TYR A 552 -7.68 -7.44 -6.45
CA TYR A 552 -7.30 -8.83 -6.64
C TYR A 552 -6.72 -9.43 -5.35
N VAL A 553 -7.33 -10.50 -4.86
CA VAL A 553 -6.95 -11.22 -3.65
C VAL A 553 -6.56 -12.65 -4.04
N PRO A 554 -5.26 -12.96 -4.17
CA PRO A 554 -4.81 -14.31 -4.53
C PRO A 554 -5.19 -15.30 -3.42
N THR A 555 -5.66 -16.48 -3.80
CA THR A 555 -5.96 -17.55 -2.83
C THR A 555 -4.66 -18.24 -2.41
N ASN A 556 -4.40 -18.35 -1.09
CA ASN A 556 -3.27 -19.08 -0.49
C ASN A 556 -3.34 -20.62 -0.65
N ASP A 557 -4.12 -21.12 -1.62
CA ASP A 557 -4.17 -22.54 -1.91
C ASP A 557 -3.00 -22.83 -2.85
N ASP A 558 -1.92 -23.44 -2.33
CA ASP A 558 -0.76 -23.95 -3.07
C ASP A 558 -1.12 -25.08 -4.08
N GLY A 559 -2.41 -25.27 -4.36
CA GLY A 559 -2.90 -26.06 -5.47
C GLY A 559 -3.03 -25.17 -6.70
N VAL A 560 -2.17 -25.40 -7.70
CA VAL A 560 -2.39 -24.98 -9.08
C VAL A 560 -3.73 -25.54 -9.56
N ALA A 561 -4.82 -24.83 -9.28
CA ALA A 561 -6.03 -24.91 -10.08
C ALA A 561 -5.78 -24.01 -11.28
N THR A 562 -5.03 -24.51 -12.25
CA THR A 562 -5.24 -24.11 -13.64
C THR A 562 -6.73 -24.27 -13.88
N ARG A 563 -7.50 -23.17 -13.93
CA ARG A 563 -8.69 -23.17 -14.76
C ARG A 563 -8.18 -23.62 -16.11
N GLU A 564 -8.52 -24.84 -16.51
CA GLU A 564 -8.24 -25.34 -17.85
C GLU A 564 -8.69 -24.21 -18.80
N MET A 565 -7.76 -23.68 -19.59
CA MET A 565 -8.13 -22.85 -20.73
C MET A 565 -9.18 -23.65 -21.47
N GLU A 566 -10.42 -23.17 -21.53
CA GLU A 566 -11.47 -23.83 -22.31
C GLU A 566 -11.01 -23.86 -23.77
N THR A 567 -10.36 -24.98 -24.15
CA THR A 567 -9.86 -25.22 -25.48
C THR A 567 -11.05 -25.41 -26.40
N GLY A 568 -11.38 -24.38 -27.18
CA GLY A 568 -12.47 -24.44 -28.15
C GLY A 568 -13.23 -23.14 -28.41
N MET A 569 -12.97 -22.07 -27.66
CA MET A 569 -13.64 -20.77 -27.88
C MET A 569 -13.06 -20.03 -29.10
N THR A 570 -13.93 -19.68 -30.05
CA THR A 570 -13.59 -18.84 -31.21
C THR A 570 -13.17 -17.45 -30.72
N GLN A 571 -11.94 -17.04 -31.03
CA GLN A 571 -11.45 -15.71 -30.64
C GLN A 571 -12.15 -14.63 -31.48
N PRO A 572 -12.56 -13.51 -30.85
CA PRO A 572 -13.19 -12.42 -31.59
C PRO A 572 -12.13 -11.74 -32.48
N ALA A 573 -12.47 -11.56 -33.76
CA ALA A 573 -11.60 -10.92 -34.73
C ALA A 573 -12.26 -9.62 -35.23
N PRO A 574 -11.53 -8.50 -35.26
CA PRO A 574 -12.07 -7.26 -35.81
C PRO A 574 -12.26 -7.41 -37.33
N SER A 575 -13.34 -6.83 -37.86
CA SER A 575 -13.57 -6.82 -39.31
C SER A 575 -12.41 -6.15 -40.04
N GLN A 576 -12.08 -6.62 -41.25
CA GLN A 576 -11.01 -6.01 -42.05
C GLN A 576 -11.31 -4.52 -42.36
N ALA A 577 -12.59 -4.17 -42.49
CA ALA A 577 -13.05 -2.81 -42.75
C ALA A 577 -12.79 -1.86 -41.56
N TRP A 578 -13.13 -2.27 -40.33
CA TRP A 578 -12.91 -1.45 -39.15
C TRP A 578 -11.42 -1.36 -38.79
N SER A 579 -10.68 -2.46 -38.99
CA SER A 579 -9.24 -2.51 -38.74
C SER A 579 -8.46 -1.50 -39.57
N ALA A 580 -8.82 -1.33 -40.86
CA ALA A 580 -8.18 -0.34 -41.73
C ALA A 580 -8.51 1.11 -41.34
N GLN A 581 -9.64 1.35 -40.66
CA GLN A 581 -10.11 2.68 -40.30
C GLN A 581 -9.58 3.16 -38.94
N TYR A 582 -9.39 2.26 -37.97
CA TYR A 582 -9.18 2.61 -36.57
C TYR A 582 -7.86 2.10 -35.95
N SER A 583 -7.04 1.32 -36.68
CA SER A 583 -5.81 0.69 -36.14
C SER A 583 -4.86 1.64 -35.41
N ASP A 584 -4.72 2.86 -35.93
CA ASP A 584 -3.71 3.83 -35.50
C ASP A 584 -4.12 4.60 -34.23
N LEU A 585 -5.36 4.45 -33.76
CA LEU A 585 -5.91 5.21 -32.63
C LEU A 585 -5.85 4.44 -31.31
N HIS A 586 -5.72 3.11 -31.36
CA HIS A 586 -5.94 2.22 -30.21
C HIS A 586 -5.06 2.54 -28.98
N ASP A 587 -3.74 2.69 -29.18
CA ASP A 587 -2.82 2.84 -28.05
C ASP A 587 -2.96 4.19 -27.35
N SER A 588 -3.54 5.19 -28.02
CA SER A 588 -3.65 6.56 -27.48
C SER A 588 -4.84 6.77 -26.55
N CYS A 589 -5.80 5.85 -26.54
CA CYS A 589 -7.10 6.06 -25.89
C CYS A 589 -7.48 4.99 -24.85
N CYS A 590 -6.62 4.01 -24.60
CA CYS A 590 -6.93 2.86 -23.75
C CYS A 590 -5.96 2.73 -22.56
N GLN A 591 -6.51 2.49 -21.37
CA GLN A 591 -5.80 1.94 -20.22
C GLN A 591 -6.22 0.49 -20.03
N ILE A 592 -5.26 -0.42 -19.93
CA ILE A 592 -5.52 -1.85 -19.79
C ILE A 592 -4.66 -2.38 -18.65
N HIS A 593 -5.29 -3.12 -17.74
CA HIS A 593 -4.66 -3.84 -16.65
C HIS A 593 -5.03 -5.32 -16.79
N THR A 594 -4.03 -6.19 -16.86
CA THR A 594 -4.21 -7.62 -17.03
C THR A 594 -3.41 -8.41 -15.99
N ILE A 595 -4.03 -9.45 -15.46
CA ILE A 595 -3.39 -10.43 -14.55
C ILE A 595 -3.43 -11.77 -15.27
N ASP A 596 -2.28 -12.23 -15.79
CA ASP A 596 -1.99 -13.52 -16.44
C ASP A 596 -3.20 -14.31 -16.99
N GLY A 597 -3.94 -13.74 -17.94
CA GLY A 597 -5.08 -14.39 -18.60
C GLY A 597 -6.29 -14.68 -17.69
N ARG A 598 -6.30 -14.19 -16.44
CA ARG A 598 -7.39 -14.36 -15.47
C ARG A 598 -8.33 -13.17 -15.44
N ILE A 599 -7.76 -11.95 -15.37
CA ILE A 599 -8.51 -10.71 -15.21
C ILE A 599 -8.01 -9.70 -16.24
N CYS A 600 -8.95 -8.99 -16.89
CA CYS A 600 -8.68 -7.84 -17.73
C CYS A 600 -9.61 -6.69 -17.34
N SER A 601 -9.04 -5.59 -16.87
CA SER A 601 -9.74 -4.32 -16.68
C SER A 601 -9.29 -3.34 -17.74
N ALA A 602 -10.23 -2.71 -18.43
CA ALA A 602 -9.91 -1.75 -19.49
C ALA A 602 -10.81 -0.51 -19.41
N VAL A 603 -10.22 0.65 -19.68
CA VAL A 603 -10.92 1.93 -19.79
C VAL A 603 -10.58 2.55 -21.14
N VAL A 604 -11.59 2.86 -21.94
CA VAL A 604 -11.46 3.50 -23.26
C VAL A 604 -11.99 4.92 -23.18
N SER A 605 -11.17 5.90 -23.58
CA SER A 605 -11.53 7.32 -23.59
C SER A 605 -11.71 7.85 -25.01
N VAL A 606 -12.90 8.34 -25.34
CA VAL A 606 -13.13 9.07 -26.59
C VAL A 606 -13.09 10.56 -26.30
N THR A 607 -11.89 11.16 -26.42
CA THR A 607 -11.72 12.63 -26.26
C THR A 607 -12.24 13.38 -27.49
N SER A 608 -12.42 14.70 -27.38
CA SER A 608 -12.81 15.54 -28.53
C SER A 608 -11.84 15.38 -29.71
N ASP A 609 -10.54 15.20 -29.44
CA ASP A 609 -9.53 15.00 -30.48
C ASP A 609 -9.72 13.65 -31.18
N ILE A 610 -9.98 12.59 -30.42
CA ILE A 610 -10.24 11.25 -30.97
C ILE A 610 -11.56 11.25 -31.75
N ALA A 611 -12.61 11.84 -31.18
CA ALA A 611 -13.90 12.02 -31.85
C ALA A 611 -13.75 12.78 -33.18
N SER A 612 -12.88 13.82 -33.24
CA SER A 612 -12.62 14.56 -34.48
C SER A 612 -11.93 13.75 -35.58
N LYS A 613 -11.20 12.69 -35.21
CA LYS A 613 -10.55 11.78 -36.16
C LYS A 613 -11.50 10.69 -36.65
N ILE A 614 -12.50 10.34 -35.84
CA ILE A 614 -13.51 9.32 -36.15
C ILE A 614 -14.67 9.90 -36.98
N CYS A 615 -15.10 11.12 -36.65
CA CYS A 615 -16.25 11.78 -37.27
C CYS A 615 -15.87 12.53 -38.55
N SER A 616 -16.71 12.45 -39.59
CA SER A 616 -16.44 13.00 -40.92
C SER A 616 -16.70 14.52 -41.07
N THR A 617 -17.37 15.16 -40.10
CA THR A 617 -17.79 16.58 -40.16
C THR A 617 -17.20 17.41 -39.00
N ALA A 618 -16.25 18.29 -39.32
CA ALA A 618 -15.41 19.04 -38.38
C ALA A 618 -16.10 20.19 -37.58
N GLY A 619 -17.43 20.17 -37.38
CA GLY A 619 -18.15 21.31 -36.79
C GLY A 619 -19.28 21.00 -35.79
N GLN A 620 -19.84 19.80 -35.77
CA GLN A 620 -20.95 19.39 -34.88
C GLN A 620 -20.77 17.94 -34.41
N LEU A 621 -19.74 17.72 -33.59
CA LEU A 621 -19.27 16.39 -33.18
C LEU A 621 -20.32 15.50 -32.50
N TYR A 622 -21.27 16.07 -31.75
CA TYR A 622 -22.18 15.32 -30.86
C TYR A 622 -23.67 15.44 -31.22
N HIS A 623 -24.03 16.10 -32.32
CA HIS A 623 -25.43 16.42 -32.65
C HIS A 623 -26.02 15.63 -33.82
N THR A 624 -25.20 14.93 -34.60
CA THR A 624 -25.68 14.10 -35.70
C THR A 624 -25.67 12.64 -35.31
N GLU A 625 -26.75 11.93 -35.68
CA GLU A 625 -26.91 10.50 -35.42
C GLU A 625 -25.75 9.70 -36.04
N ASP A 626 -25.26 10.11 -37.21
CA ASP A 626 -24.11 9.50 -37.89
C ASP A 626 -22.80 9.59 -37.07
N ASN A 627 -22.55 10.70 -36.38
CA ASN A 627 -21.36 10.85 -35.55
C ASN A 627 -21.45 9.98 -34.29
N LEU A 628 -22.64 9.87 -33.68
CA LEU A 628 -22.88 8.97 -32.55
C LEU A 628 -22.65 7.51 -32.97
N LYS A 629 -23.15 7.10 -34.14
CA LYS A 629 -22.91 5.76 -34.70
C LYS A 629 -21.44 5.50 -34.97
N ALA A 630 -20.70 6.46 -35.53
CA ALA A 630 -19.27 6.32 -35.78
C ALA A 630 -18.47 6.14 -34.49
N MET A 631 -18.79 6.90 -33.43
CA MET A 631 -18.17 6.74 -32.12
C MET A 631 -18.53 5.39 -31.47
N ALA A 632 -19.79 4.95 -31.57
CA ALA A 632 -20.22 3.65 -31.06
C ALA A 632 -19.50 2.49 -31.75
N ARG A 633 -19.33 2.54 -33.09
CA ARG A 633 -18.53 1.56 -33.87
C ARG A 633 -17.07 1.54 -33.42
N PHE A 634 -16.47 2.71 -33.19
CA PHE A 634 -15.11 2.78 -32.68
C PHE A 634 -14.99 2.11 -31.30
N CYS A 635 -15.91 2.40 -30.37
CA CYS A 635 -15.92 1.76 -29.05
C CYS A 635 -16.09 0.23 -29.16
N ALA A 636 -17.00 -0.24 -30.01
CA ALA A 636 -17.22 -1.66 -30.26
C ALA A 636 -15.95 -2.34 -30.84
N PHE A 637 -15.29 -1.70 -31.80
CA PHE A 637 -14.00 -2.13 -32.36
C PHE A 637 -12.92 -2.26 -31.27
N GLN A 638 -12.81 -1.26 -30.38
CA GLN A 638 -11.81 -1.28 -29.31
C GLN A 638 -12.05 -2.45 -28.34
N ILE A 639 -13.29 -2.77 -28.03
CA ILE A 639 -13.63 -3.92 -27.16
C ILE A 639 -13.19 -5.23 -27.82
N VAL A 640 -13.52 -5.43 -29.11
CA VAL A 640 -13.10 -6.63 -29.88
C VAL A 640 -11.59 -6.80 -29.83
N LYS A 641 -10.87 -5.71 -30.10
CA LYS A 641 -9.41 -5.72 -30.11
C LYS A 641 -8.84 -6.04 -28.74
N ILE A 642 -9.35 -5.43 -27.67
CA ILE A 642 -8.91 -5.70 -26.29
C ILE A 642 -9.14 -7.17 -25.91
N LEU A 643 -10.31 -7.72 -26.25
CA LEU A 643 -10.59 -9.14 -26.01
C LEU A 643 -9.63 -10.05 -26.78
N GLY A 644 -9.44 -9.79 -28.08
CA GLY A 644 -8.55 -10.56 -28.95
C GLY A 644 -7.08 -10.51 -28.49
N ASP A 645 -6.55 -9.31 -28.25
CA ASP A 645 -5.16 -9.09 -27.83
C ASP A 645 -4.84 -9.76 -26.49
N ASN A 646 -5.84 -9.89 -25.60
CA ASN A 646 -5.69 -10.47 -24.26
C ASN A 646 -6.27 -11.87 -24.11
N LYS A 647 -6.67 -12.52 -25.22
CA LYS A 647 -7.18 -13.90 -25.27
C LYS A 647 -8.46 -14.15 -24.46
N PHE A 648 -9.35 -13.17 -24.38
CA PHE A 648 -10.68 -13.29 -23.76
C PHE A 648 -11.78 -13.44 -24.82
N SER A 649 -12.91 -14.03 -24.41
CA SER A 649 -14.13 -14.13 -25.23
C SER A 649 -15.19 -13.12 -24.78
N TRP A 650 -16.25 -12.93 -25.57
CA TRP A 650 -17.40 -12.11 -25.18
C TRP A 650 -18.08 -12.59 -23.89
N ASP A 651 -18.18 -13.92 -23.72
CA ASP A 651 -18.72 -14.54 -22.51
C ASP A 651 -17.89 -14.23 -21.25
N SER A 652 -16.64 -13.78 -21.42
CA SER A 652 -15.75 -13.40 -20.33
C SER A 652 -16.01 -11.99 -19.78
N ILE A 653 -16.79 -11.15 -20.48
CA ILE A 653 -17.09 -9.80 -20.01
C ILE A 653 -18.04 -9.87 -18.81
N THR A 654 -17.59 -9.37 -17.66
CA THR A 654 -18.40 -9.34 -16.44
C THR A 654 -19.14 -8.01 -16.24
N MET A 655 -18.58 -6.91 -16.75
CA MET A 655 -19.16 -5.57 -16.68
C MET A 655 -18.76 -4.77 -17.93
N LEU A 656 -19.74 -4.13 -18.58
CA LEU A 656 -19.50 -3.24 -19.71
C LEU A 656 -20.36 -1.98 -19.57
N ARG A 657 -19.71 -0.83 -19.32
CA ARG A 657 -20.38 0.47 -19.14
C ARG A 657 -19.83 1.50 -20.12
N PHE A 658 -20.74 2.22 -20.76
CA PHE A 658 -20.47 3.40 -21.57
C PHE A 658 -20.95 4.63 -20.84
N TYR A 659 -19.99 5.43 -20.38
CA TYR A 659 -20.27 6.69 -19.75
C TYR A 659 -20.27 7.83 -20.78
N TYR A 660 -21.24 8.75 -20.70
CA TYR A 660 -21.31 9.89 -21.62
C TYR A 660 -21.78 11.17 -20.93
N SER A 661 -21.24 12.31 -21.38
CA SER A 661 -21.58 13.63 -20.81
C SER A 661 -22.92 14.14 -21.33
N VAL A 662 -23.77 14.63 -20.42
CA VAL A 662 -25.06 15.25 -20.74
C VAL A 662 -24.96 16.69 -21.26
N GLU A 663 -23.78 17.33 -21.16
CA GLU A 663 -23.54 18.68 -21.70
C GLU A 663 -23.89 18.78 -23.20
N ASN A 664 -23.78 17.67 -23.92
CA ASN A 664 -24.05 17.59 -25.36
C ASN A 664 -25.55 17.44 -25.71
N SER A 665 -26.45 17.44 -24.72
CA SER A 665 -27.91 17.32 -24.89
C SER A 665 -28.37 16.09 -25.68
N VAL A 666 -27.66 14.97 -25.55
CA VAL A 666 -28.00 13.70 -26.20
C VAL A 666 -28.89 12.87 -25.28
N ALA A 667 -30.06 12.46 -25.76
CA ALA A 667 -30.98 11.59 -25.02
C ALA A 667 -30.42 10.16 -24.89
N ALA A 668 -30.75 9.48 -23.79
CA ALA A 668 -30.25 8.13 -23.50
C ALA A 668 -30.69 7.10 -24.55
N ASP A 669 -31.90 7.26 -25.11
CA ASP A 669 -32.43 6.39 -26.16
C ASP A 669 -31.67 6.51 -27.49
N ALA A 670 -31.23 7.73 -27.85
CA ALA A 670 -30.40 7.97 -29.03
C ALA A 670 -29.02 7.31 -28.88
N MET A 671 -28.40 7.42 -27.70
CA MET A 671 -27.16 6.69 -27.38
C MET A 671 -27.36 5.17 -27.44
N SER A 672 -28.45 4.68 -26.85
CA SER A 672 -28.80 3.26 -26.86
C SER A 672 -28.93 2.72 -28.27
N ARG A 673 -29.67 3.41 -29.15
CA ARG A 673 -29.81 3.04 -30.56
C ARG A 673 -28.48 3.01 -31.30
N ALA A 674 -27.63 4.02 -31.12
CA ALA A 674 -26.32 4.08 -31.78
C ALA A 674 -25.42 2.89 -31.39
N PHE A 675 -25.40 2.52 -30.10
CA PHE A 675 -24.66 1.34 -29.64
C PHE A 675 -25.32 0.03 -30.09
N SER A 676 -26.65 -0.06 -30.10
CA SER A 676 -27.35 -1.28 -30.53
C SER A 676 -27.06 -1.60 -31.98
N GLU A 677 -27.09 -0.59 -32.86
CA GLU A 677 -26.70 -0.74 -34.26
C GLU A 677 -25.24 -1.16 -34.40
N ALA A 678 -24.31 -0.50 -33.70
CA ALA A 678 -22.89 -0.85 -33.77
C ALA A 678 -22.60 -2.30 -33.31
N PHE A 679 -23.26 -2.77 -32.25
CA PHE A 679 -23.11 -4.14 -31.76
C PHE A 679 -23.82 -5.16 -32.66
N THR A 680 -24.90 -4.77 -33.34
CA THR A 680 -25.58 -5.62 -34.34
C THR A 680 -24.68 -5.83 -35.55
N GLU A 681 -24.10 -4.75 -36.10
CA GLU A 681 -23.10 -4.83 -37.18
C GLU A 681 -21.90 -5.71 -36.79
N LEU A 682 -21.44 -5.58 -35.55
CA LEU A 682 -20.34 -6.39 -35.04
C LEU A 682 -20.70 -7.88 -34.93
N ALA A 683 -21.95 -8.20 -34.58
CA ALA A 683 -22.43 -9.57 -34.46
C ALA A 683 -22.56 -10.26 -35.83
N GLU A 684 -22.89 -9.52 -36.89
CA GLU A 684 -22.88 -10.04 -38.26
C GLU A 684 -21.49 -10.55 -38.68
N ASP A 685 -20.43 -9.88 -38.20
CA ASP A 685 -19.03 -10.25 -38.46
C ASP A 685 -18.46 -11.27 -37.45
N ASN A 686 -19.07 -11.44 -36.28
CA ASN A 686 -18.58 -12.31 -35.20
C ASN A 686 -19.67 -13.28 -34.69
N SER A 687 -19.65 -14.52 -35.18
CA SER A 687 -20.59 -15.60 -34.81
C SER A 687 -20.68 -15.96 -33.31
N SER A 688 -19.75 -15.45 -32.47
CA SER A 688 -19.73 -15.68 -31.02
C SER A 688 -20.51 -14.64 -30.20
N LEU A 689 -20.82 -13.47 -30.76
CA LEU A 689 -21.56 -12.42 -30.04
C LEU A 689 -23.07 -12.73 -30.12
N ARG A 690 -23.69 -13.09 -29.00
CA ARG A 690 -25.14 -13.24 -28.92
C ARG A 690 -25.79 -11.87 -28.80
N THR A 691 -26.69 -11.56 -29.73
CA THR A 691 -27.59 -10.41 -29.68
C THR A 691 -29.01 -10.93 -29.43
N ASP A 692 -29.21 -11.55 -28.28
CA ASP A 692 -30.53 -11.68 -27.69
C ASP A 692 -31.16 -10.29 -27.54
N GLU A 693 -32.49 -10.17 -27.56
CA GLU A 693 -33.23 -8.90 -27.75
C GLU A 693 -32.88 -7.78 -26.74
N SER A 694 -32.21 -8.09 -25.62
CA SER A 694 -31.77 -7.13 -24.59
C SER A 694 -30.31 -6.66 -24.78
N PRO A 695 -30.00 -5.36 -24.59
CA PRO A 695 -28.65 -4.83 -24.73
C PRO A 695 -27.62 -5.53 -23.83
N CYS A 696 -26.42 -5.80 -24.37
CA CYS A 696 -25.31 -6.42 -23.64
C CYS A 696 -24.37 -5.44 -22.94
N TYR A 697 -24.80 -4.19 -22.76
CA TYR A 697 -24.02 -3.10 -22.19
C TYR A 697 -24.91 -2.13 -21.42
N ASN A 698 -24.28 -1.33 -20.55
CA ASN A 698 -24.95 -0.30 -19.77
C ASN A 698 -24.55 1.10 -20.27
N ILE A 699 -25.53 1.99 -20.39
CA ILE A 699 -25.29 3.41 -20.72
C ILE A 699 -25.53 4.24 -19.47
N VAL A 700 -24.54 5.04 -19.09
CA VAL A 700 -24.54 5.82 -17.83
C VAL A 700 -24.33 7.31 -18.12
N PRO A 701 -25.36 8.16 -17.97
CA PRO A 701 -25.24 9.60 -18.19
C PRO A 701 -24.53 10.30 -17.04
N VAL A 702 -23.62 11.23 -17.32
CA VAL A 702 -22.83 11.96 -16.29
C VAL A 702 -22.79 13.46 -16.53
N SER A 703 -22.53 14.26 -15.49
CA SER A 703 -22.77 15.71 -15.50
C SER A 703 -21.75 16.55 -16.24
N ALA A 704 -20.50 16.09 -16.36
CA ALA A 704 -19.43 16.86 -16.97
C ALA A 704 -18.47 15.96 -17.75
N LYS A 705 -17.58 16.58 -18.53
CA LYS A 705 -16.50 15.89 -19.25
C LYS A 705 -15.72 14.99 -18.30
N MET A 706 -15.81 13.68 -18.54
CA MET A 706 -14.95 12.72 -17.88
C MET A 706 -13.51 13.01 -18.25
N ARG A 707 -12.65 12.94 -17.24
CA ARG A 707 -11.22 12.95 -17.43
C ARG A 707 -10.77 11.53 -17.16
N LEU A 708 -10.23 10.85 -18.17
CA LEU A 708 -9.26 9.84 -17.78
C LEU A 708 -8.13 10.65 -17.17
N LEU A 709 -7.70 10.25 -15.98
CA LEU A 709 -6.29 10.36 -15.68
C LEU A 709 -5.69 9.40 -16.70
N ALA A 710 -5.46 9.91 -17.91
CA ALA A 710 -4.53 9.29 -18.78
C ALA A 710 -3.33 9.14 -17.84
N CYS A 711 -2.90 7.91 -17.63
CA CYS A 711 -1.47 7.71 -17.74
C CYS A 711 -1.15 8.31 -19.10
N CYS A 712 -1.01 9.64 -19.17
CA CYS A 712 -0.52 10.36 -20.32
C CYS A 712 0.67 9.49 -20.68
N TYR A 713 0.71 9.05 -21.93
CA TYR A 713 1.82 8.28 -22.47
C TYR A 713 3.11 9.13 -22.45
N ASN A 714 3.44 9.74 -21.32
CA ASN A 714 4.67 9.42 -20.66
C ASN A 714 4.52 8.09 -19.90
N ASP A 715 4.69 6.97 -20.62
CA ASP A 715 5.00 5.61 -20.13
C ASP A 715 5.05 5.53 -18.58
N PRO A 716 4.04 4.97 -17.86
CA PRO A 716 3.92 5.07 -16.41
C PRO A 716 5.08 4.45 -15.62
N GLU A 717 5.90 3.60 -16.26
CA GLU A 717 7.24 3.28 -15.75
C GLU A 717 8.01 4.60 -15.51
N MET A 718 8.02 5.52 -16.47
CA MET A 718 8.70 6.82 -16.39
C MET A 718 8.20 7.84 -15.35
N GLN A 719 7.12 7.60 -14.59
CA GLN A 719 6.58 8.57 -13.61
C GLN A 719 6.96 8.27 -12.16
N ILE A 720 7.82 7.29 -11.94
CA ILE A 720 8.42 7.04 -10.63
C ILE A 720 9.29 8.25 -10.25
N ASP A 721 8.91 8.97 -9.19
CA ASP A 721 9.81 9.92 -8.55
C ASP A 721 10.97 9.13 -7.94
N PRO A 722 12.22 9.32 -8.40
CA PRO A 722 13.35 8.58 -7.87
C PRO A 722 13.54 8.77 -6.37
N ASP A 723 13.10 9.90 -5.80
CA ASP A 723 13.17 10.15 -4.36
C ASP A 723 12.14 9.30 -3.57
N THR A 724 11.15 8.70 -4.23
CA THR A 724 10.21 7.72 -3.65
C THR A 724 10.78 6.30 -3.69
N VAL A 725 11.57 5.94 -4.71
CA VAL A 725 12.25 4.62 -4.80
C VAL A 725 13.35 4.50 -3.77
N TYR A 726 14.05 5.62 -3.52
CA TYR A 726 15.16 5.69 -2.58
C TYR A 726 14.80 6.68 -1.47
N PRO A 727 13.87 6.31 -0.57
CA PRO A 727 13.27 7.24 0.39
C PRO A 727 14.32 7.87 1.30
N ILE A 728 14.22 9.19 1.46
CA ILE A 728 15.05 10.00 2.37
C ILE A 728 14.33 10.13 3.72
N ARG A 729 15.10 9.98 4.81
CA ARG A 729 14.60 10.08 6.18
C ARG A 729 13.93 11.44 6.42
N PRO A 730 12.76 11.50 7.10
CA PRO A 730 11.98 12.73 7.21
C PRO A 730 12.74 13.91 7.82
N ASP A 731 13.62 13.65 8.80
CA ASP A 731 14.48 14.62 9.48
C ASP A 731 15.56 15.23 8.55
N CYS A 732 15.93 14.53 7.48
CA CYS A 732 17.00 14.93 6.56
C CYS A 732 16.49 15.61 5.27
N ARG A 733 15.18 15.67 5.02
CA ARG A 733 14.60 16.10 3.73
C ARG A 733 14.92 17.54 3.33
N LEU A 734 15.09 18.45 4.29
CA LEU A 734 15.40 19.86 4.03
C LEU A 734 16.88 20.06 3.64
N ASP A 735 17.78 19.22 4.16
CA ASP A 735 19.22 19.33 3.97
C ASP A 735 19.75 18.43 2.84
N ALA A 736 18.95 17.47 2.36
CA ALA A 736 19.34 16.55 1.32
C ALA A 736 19.41 17.22 -0.08
N PRO A 737 20.45 16.93 -0.90
CA PRO A 737 20.53 17.42 -2.27
C PRO A 737 19.33 16.97 -3.12
N LYS A 738 18.66 17.92 -3.78
CA LYS A 738 17.51 17.64 -4.65
C LYS A 738 17.92 16.88 -5.91
N THR A 739 17.17 15.82 -6.23
CA THR A 739 17.39 15.03 -7.44
C THR A 739 16.95 15.80 -8.71
N ARG A 740 17.80 15.79 -9.76
CA ARG A 740 17.50 16.39 -11.06
C ARG A 740 17.11 15.37 -12.12
N PHE A 741 17.58 14.14 -11.99
CA PHE A 741 17.19 13.04 -12.87
C PHE A 741 15.70 12.78 -12.72
N LYS A 742 14.99 12.81 -13.85
CA LYS A 742 13.62 12.35 -13.97
C LYS A 742 13.54 11.42 -15.16
N PRO A 743 12.96 10.22 -15.02
CA PRO A 743 12.72 9.37 -16.16
C PRO A 743 11.86 10.12 -17.19
N ARG A 744 12.17 9.96 -18.47
CA ARG A 744 11.50 10.68 -19.57
C ARG A 744 11.05 9.72 -20.64
N ALA A 745 9.76 9.68 -20.89
CA ALA A 745 9.20 8.83 -21.92
C ALA A 745 9.82 9.12 -23.29
N GLY A 746 10.01 8.06 -24.07
CA GLY A 746 10.72 8.17 -25.35
C GLY A 746 12.22 8.55 -25.23
N LEU A 747 12.77 8.82 -24.02
CA LEU A 747 14.20 9.14 -23.80
C LEU A 747 14.95 8.20 -22.84
N THR A 748 14.36 7.75 -21.73
CA THR A 748 14.99 6.82 -20.76
C THR A 748 14.73 5.36 -21.15
N LEU A 749 15.66 4.45 -20.88
CA LEU A 749 15.47 3.01 -21.10
C LEU A 749 14.42 2.48 -20.12
N SER A 750 13.22 2.18 -20.62
CA SER A 750 12.11 1.62 -19.83
C SER A 750 12.15 0.08 -19.82
N PRO A 751 11.60 -0.58 -18.78
CA PRO A 751 11.46 -2.04 -18.73
C PRO A 751 10.83 -2.65 -19.99
N LYS A 752 9.78 -2.04 -20.54
CA LYS A 752 9.22 -2.49 -21.82
C LYS A 752 10.26 -2.48 -22.94
N ARG A 753 11.05 -1.41 -23.04
CA ARG A 753 12.08 -1.30 -24.08
C ARG A 753 13.27 -2.23 -23.82
N TRP A 754 13.61 -2.48 -22.56
CA TRP A 754 14.64 -3.44 -22.17
C TRP A 754 14.31 -4.86 -22.61
N LYS A 755 13.05 -5.31 -22.41
CA LYS A 755 12.57 -6.60 -22.92
C LYS A 755 12.68 -6.71 -24.44
N LEU A 756 12.30 -5.66 -25.18
CA LEU A 756 12.39 -5.62 -26.65
C LEU A 756 13.83 -5.62 -27.21
N LEU A 757 14.84 -5.35 -26.39
CA LEU A 757 16.24 -5.41 -26.79
C LEU A 757 16.81 -6.82 -26.65
N HIS A 758 16.05 -7.77 -26.09
CA HIS A 758 16.39 -9.18 -26.07
C HIS A 758 15.71 -9.92 -27.22
N ASN A 759 16.40 -10.89 -27.82
CA ASN A 759 15.77 -11.85 -28.73
C ASN A 759 15.11 -13.00 -27.94
N GLU A 760 14.49 -13.96 -28.64
CA GLU A 760 13.80 -15.11 -28.03
C GLU A 760 14.71 -16.00 -27.16
N GLU A 761 16.02 -16.06 -27.46
CA GLU A 761 17.03 -16.80 -26.70
C GLU A 761 17.60 -15.98 -25.52
N GLY A 762 17.23 -14.70 -25.43
CA GLY A 762 17.73 -13.78 -24.42
C GLY A 762 19.08 -13.13 -24.73
N VAL A 763 19.52 -13.11 -25.99
CA VAL A 763 20.70 -12.35 -26.45
C VAL A 763 20.35 -10.86 -26.57
N LEU A 764 21.24 -9.98 -26.11
CA LEU A 764 20.98 -8.54 -25.93
C LEU A 764 21.53 -7.67 -27.07
N ASP A 765 20.70 -6.79 -27.63
CA ASP A 765 21.13 -5.66 -28.48
C ASP A 765 21.78 -4.55 -27.62
N ILE A 766 23.06 -4.74 -27.31
CA ILE A 766 23.83 -3.80 -26.51
C ILE A 766 23.97 -2.41 -27.14
N ALA A 767 23.99 -2.32 -28.47
CA ALA A 767 24.07 -1.02 -29.15
C ALA A 767 22.79 -0.22 -28.92
N GLY A 768 21.63 -0.88 -28.95
CA GLY A 768 20.34 -0.32 -28.59
C GLY A 768 20.29 0.19 -27.15
N VAL A 769 20.84 -0.58 -26.21
CA VAL A 769 20.95 -0.21 -24.78
C VAL A 769 21.78 1.05 -24.61
N ILE A 770 23.03 1.04 -25.09
CA ILE A 770 23.97 2.17 -24.96
C ILE A 770 23.38 3.46 -25.54
N LYS A 771 22.79 3.39 -26.73
CA LYS A 771 22.16 4.55 -27.38
C LYS A 771 21.03 5.13 -26.54
N ARG A 772 20.28 4.28 -25.84
CA ARG A 772 19.16 4.67 -24.98
C ARG A 772 19.65 5.28 -23.66
N VAL A 773 20.60 4.64 -22.99
CA VAL A 773 21.19 5.12 -21.73
C VAL A 773 21.82 6.50 -21.93
N GLN A 774 22.61 6.68 -23.00
CA GLN A 774 23.20 7.99 -23.31
C GLN A 774 22.18 9.09 -23.66
N ARG A 775 20.95 8.72 -24.05
CA ARG A 775 19.86 9.67 -24.35
C ARG A 775 19.11 10.11 -23.11
N GLY A 776 18.83 9.21 -22.18
CA GLY A 776 17.96 9.52 -21.04
C GLY A 776 18.13 8.67 -19.79
N GLY A 777 19.19 7.87 -19.67
CA GLY A 777 19.47 7.03 -18.50
C GLY A 777 18.66 5.74 -18.45
N ILE A 778 18.71 5.09 -17.30
CA ILE A 778 18.01 3.82 -17.03
C ILE A 778 16.88 4.05 -16.03
N HIS A 779 15.74 3.42 -16.28
CA HIS A 779 14.60 3.43 -15.37
C HIS A 779 14.91 2.67 -14.05
N PRO A 780 14.52 3.19 -12.86
CA PRO A 780 14.89 2.60 -11.57
C PRO A 780 14.64 1.10 -11.42
N THR A 781 13.51 0.58 -11.91
CA THR A 781 13.12 -0.84 -11.71
C THR A 781 13.96 -1.85 -12.49
N ILE A 782 14.74 -1.41 -13.49
CA ILE A 782 15.61 -2.30 -14.28
C ILE A 782 17.10 -1.95 -14.12
N LYS A 783 17.45 -1.02 -13.21
CA LYS A 783 18.86 -0.60 -13.04
C LYS A 783 19.76 -1.79 -12.73
N GLY A 784 19.36 -2.69 -11.83
CA GLY A 784 20.15 -3.85 -11.43
C GLY A 784 20.52 -4.74 -12.61
N GLU A 785 19.50 -5.18 -13.36
CA GLU A 785 19.72 -6.03 -14.55
C GLU A 785 20.61 -5.36 -15.59
N VAL A 786 20.40 -4.07 -15.88
CA VAL A 786 21.18 -3.36 -16.91
C VAL A 786 22.63 -3.13 -16.42
N TRP A 787 22.83 -2.87 -15.14
CA TRP A 787 24.16 -2.66 -14.54
C TRP A 787 25.02 -3.92 -14.64
N GLU A 788 24.44 -5.12 -14.49
CA GLU A 788 25.14 -6.39 -14.70
C GLU A 788 25.76 -6.48 -16.12
N PHE A 789 25.14 -5.91 -17.15
CA PHE A 789 25.74 -5.84 -18.49
C PHE A 789 26.73 -4.69 -18.66
N LEU A 790 26.41 -3.49 -18.15
CA LEU A 790 27.27 -2.31 -18.30
C LEU A 790 28.60 -2.45 -17.57
N LEU A 791 28.64 -3.19 -16.46
CA LEU A 791 29.84 -3.48 -15.68
C LEU A 791 30.60 -4.72 -16.19
N GLY A 792 30.00 -5.51 -17.10
CA GLY A 792 30.63 -6.71 -17.65
C GLY A 792 30.48 -7.95 -16.79
N CYS A 793 29.42 -8.05 -15.98
CA CYS A 793 29.06 -9.29 -15.29
C CYS A 793 28.52 -10.34 -16.27
N TYR A 794 27.85 -9.92 -17.35
CA TYR A 794 27.36 -10.81 -18.42
C TYR A 794 27.84 -10.37 -19.81
N ASP A 795 28.10 -11.36 -20.67
CA ASP A 795 28.31 -11.14 -22.09
C ASP A 795 26.96 -10.81 -22.76
N PRO A 796 26.82 -9.69 -23.51
CA PRO A 796 25.62 -9.42 -24.29
C PRO A 796 25.22 -10.54 -25.28
N LYS A 797 26.18 -11.36 -25.71
CA LYS A 797 25.97 -12.52 -26.60
C LYS A 797 25.48 -13.78 -25.87
N SER A 798 25.45 -13.77 -24.54
CA SER A 798 24.95 -14.90 -23.75
C SER A 798 23.44 -15.07 -23.87
N THR A 799 22.95 -16.30 -23.72
CA THR A 799 21.53 -16.60 -23.60
C THR A 799 21.05 -16.45 -22.15
N THR A 800 19.73 -16.38 -21.93
CA THR A 800 19.17 -16.32 -20.56
C THR A 800 19.59 -17.51 -19.72
N GLU A 801 19.61 -18.71 -20.30
CA GLU A 801 20.00 -19.93 -19.60
C GLU A 801 21.48 -19.91 -19.17
N GLN A 802 22.38 -19.46 -20.07
CA GLN A 802 23.81 -19.32 -19.74
C GLN A 802 24.03 -18.33 -18.60
N ARG A 803 23.28 -17.22 -18.57
CA ARG A 803 23.36 -16.24 -17.47
C ARG A 803 22.84 -16.81 -16.17
N ASN A 804 21.74 -17.57 -16.19
CA ASN A 804 21.20 -18.20 -14.99
C ASN A 804 22.20 -19.20 -14.38
N GLN A 805 22.85 -20.00 -15.23
CA GLN A 805 23.91 -20.92 -14.79
C GLN A 805 25.11 -20.19 -14.20
N LEU A 806 25.61 -19.15 -14.87
CA LEU A 806 26.72 -18.33 -14.37
C LEU A 806 26.36 -17.64 -13.05
N ARG A 807 25.13 -17.12 -12.92
CA ARG A 807 24.64 -16.50 -11.69
C ARG A 807 24.63 -17.50 -10.54
N GLN A 808 24.10 -18.71 -10.74
CA GLN A 808 24.10 -19.76 -9.71
C GLN A 808 25.52 -20.16 -9.31
N GLN A 809 26.43 -20.30 -10.28
CA GLN A 809 27.84 -20.61 -10.01
C GLN A 809 28.50 -19.52 -9.16
N ARG A 810 28.33 -18.25 -9.53
CA ARG A 810 28.88 -17.09 -8.82
C ARG A 810 28.29 -16.91 -7.42
N ARG A 811 27.00 -17.20 -7.23
CA ARG A 811 26.37 -17.22 -5.90
C ARG A 811 27.01 -18.28 -5.00
N LEU A 812 27.20 -19.49 -5.52
CA LEU A 812 27.87 -20.56 -4.79
C LEU A 812 29.34 -20.22 -4.46
N GLU A 813 30.05 -19.57 -5.39
CA GLU A 813 31.42 -19.11 -5.18
C GLU A 813 31.51 -18.03 -4.10
N TYR A 814 30.61 -17.05 -4.14
CA TYR A 814 30.52 -16.03 -3.10
C TYR A 814 30.25 -16.65 -1.73
N GLU A 815 29.32 -17.59 -1.62
CA GLU A 815 29.05 -18.28 -0.35
C GLU A 815 30.28 -19.04 0.19
N LYS A 816 31.10 -19.62 -0.69
CA LYS A 816 32.38 -20.23 -0.30
C LYS A 816 33.36 -19.18 0.24
N LEU A 817 33.46 -18.03 -0.42
CA LEU A 817 34.31 -16.92 0.03
C LEU A 817 33.82 -16.35 1.37
N LYS A 818 32.52 -16.15 1.52
CA LYS A 818 31.88 -15.67 2.76
C LYS A 818 32.08 -16.67 3.90
N THR A 819 31.93 -17.98 3.63
CA THR A 819 32.20 -19.04 4.61
C THR A 819 33.65 -19.04 5.06
N LYS A 820 34.60 -18.89 4.13
CA LYS A 820 36.03 -18.78 4.45
C LYS A 820 36.32 -17.54 5.31
N CYS A 821 35.67 -16.41 5.04
CA CYS A 821 35.78 -15.21 5.88
C CYS A 821 35.18 -15.44 7.27
N ARG A 822 34.04 -16.15 7.35
CA ARG A 822 33.38 -16.51 8.61
C ARG A 822 34.21 -17.45 9.48
N GLU A 823 34.95 -18.38 8.88
CA GLU A 823 35.89 -19.25 9.59
C GLU A 823 37.04 -18.45 10.23
N MET A 824 37.44 -17.34 9.60
CA MET A 824 38.46 -16.45 10.16
C MET A 824 37.89 -15.49 11.20
N ASP A 825 36.69 -14.95 10.98
CA ASP A 825 35.95 -14.13 11.93
C ASP A 825 34.45 -14.44 11.90
N THR A 826 33.92 -14.92 13.03
CA THR A 826 32.52 -15.40 13.12
C THR A 826 31.48 -14.32 12.90
N THR A 827 31.87 -13.03 12.93
CA THR A 827 30.96 -11.90 12.71
C THR A 827 30.53 -11.79 11.25
N VAL A 828 31.33 -12.30 10.29
CA VAL A 828 30.99 -12.28 8.87
C VAL A 828 29.77 -13.14 8.57
N GLY A 829 28.69 -12.51 8.09
CA GLY A 829 27.40 -13.16 7.88
C GLY A 829 26.60 -13.43 9.14
N SER A 830 26.94 -12.82 10.28
CA SER A 830 26.16 -12.96 11.53
C SER A 830 25.09 -11.87 11.69
N GLY A 831 24.97 -10.93 10.75
CA GLY A 831 24.09 -9.75 10.87
C GLY A 831 24.63 -8.65 11.80
N ARG A 832 25.90 -8.72 12.23
CA ARG A 832 26.54 -7.73 13.12
C ARG A 832 27.63 -6.97 12.38
N VAL A 833 27.91 -5.75 12.82
CA VAL A 833 28.94 -4.86 12.25
C VAL A 833 29.99 -4.58 13.31
N ILE A 834 31.27 -4.76 12.98
CA ILE A 834 32.39 -4.50 13.88
C ILE A 834 32.81 -3.03 13.78
N THR A 835 32.79 -2.28 14.87
CA THR A 835 33.27 -0.88 14.93
C THR A 835 34.51 -0.69 15.80
N MET A 836 34.89 -1.71 16.57
CA MET A 836 36.07 -1.70 17.43
C MET A 836 37.12 -2.70 16.92
N PRO A 837 38.43 -2.40 17.07
CA PRO A 837 39.47 -3.34 16.69
C PRO A 837 39.31 -4.68 17.42
N VAL A 838 39.23 -5.77 16.65
CA VAL A 838 39.09 -7.14 17.18
C VAL A 838 40.42 -7.81 17.51
N ILE A 839 41.54 -7.26 17.00
CA ILE A 839 42.88 -7.83 17.13
C ILE A 839 43.93 -6.73 17.23
N THR A 840 45.04 -6.98 17.91
CA THR A 840 46.24 -6.11 17.92
C THR A 840 47.10 -6.34 16.67
N GLU A 841 48.05 -5.43 16.40
CA GLU A 841 49.02 -5.58 15.29
C GLU A 841 49.84 -6.87 15.38
N ASP A 842 50.07 -7.38 16.60
CA ASP A 842 50.79 -8.63 16.87
C ASP A 842 49.90 -9.89 16.76
N GLY A 843 48.62 -9.74 16.40
CA GLY A 843 47.70 -10.85 16.22
C GLY A 843 47.03 -11.36 17.51
N GLN A 844 47.05 -10.59 18.60
CA GLN A 844 46.38 -10.95 19.86
C GLN A 844 44.93 -10.44 19.87
N PRO A 845 43.94 -11.25 20.27
CA PRO A 845 42.53 -10.83 20.32
C PRO A 845 42.31 -9.74 21.38
N ILE A 846 41.52 -8.72 21.03
CA ILE A 846 41.13 -7.64 21.95
C ILE A 846 39.76 -7.99 22.55
N ALA A 847 39.66 -8.00 23.89
CA ALA A 847 38.41 -8.26 24.58
C ALA A 847 37.43 -7.10 24.40
N ASP A 848 36.20 -7.42 23.98
CA ASP A 848 35.11 -6.46 23.79
C ASP A 848 34.67 -5.86 25.14
N PRO A 849 34.79 -4.54 25.38
CA PRO A 849 34.36 -3.90 26.62
C PRO A 849 32.84 -3.87 26.81
N ASN A 850 32.06 -4.11 25.74
CA ASN A 850 30.59 -3.99 25.72
C ASN A 850 29.87 -5.35 25.57
N ALA A 851 30.56 -6.47 25.80
CA ALA A 851 29.91 -7.77 25.93
C ALA A 851 29.15 -7.85 27.27
N ASP A 852 27.93 -7.29 27.30
CA ASP A 852 26.99 -7.48 28.39
C ASP A 852 26.70 -8.98 28.57
N GLY A 853 26.80 -9.44 29.82
CA GLY A 853 26.83 -10.85 30.19
C GLY A 853 25.57 -11.61 29.79
N GLY A 854 25.74 -12.64 28.97
CA GLY A 854 24.71 -13.63 28.65
C GLY A 854 25.30 -15.03 28.41
N ALA A 855 25.07 -15.91 29.39
CA ALA A 855 25.22 -17.37 29.38
C ALA A 855 26.61 -17.98 29.04
N ARG A 856 27.33 -18.37 30.10
CA ARG A 856 28.26 -19.52 30.08
C ARG A 856 27.48 -20.81 29.75
N PRO A 857 27.91 -21.64 28.79
CA PRO A 857 27.59 -23.05 28.83
C PRO A 857 28.48 -23.72 29.88
N SER A 858 27.85 -24.32 30.89
CA SER A 858 28.52 -25.16 31.88
C SER A 858 29.08 -26.43 31.22
N SER A 859 30.40 -26.60 31.36
CA SER A 859 31.13 -27.85 31.49
C SER A 859 30.86 -28.98 30.49
N VAL A 860 31.74 -29.08 29.49
CA VAL A 860 32.38 -30.37 29.18
C VAL A 860 33.88 -30.12 29.13
N GLY A 861 34.61 -30.85 29.96
CA GLY A 861 36.05 -30.69 30.12
C GLY A 861 36.81 -31.10 28.89
N SER A 862 37.79 -30.27 28.52
CA SER A 862 39.11 -30.72 28.11
C SER A 862 39.98 -29.48 28.02
N GLU A 863 40.95 -29.42 28.91
CA GLU A 863 42.16 -28.62 28.74
C GLU A 863 42.74 -28.91 27.35
N GLN A 864 42.62 -27.95 26.44
CA GLN A 864 43.59 -27.77 25.38
C GLN A 864 44.05 -26.33 25.45
N GLN A 865 45.17 -26.15 26.16
CA GLN A 865 46.19 -25.21 25.73
C GLN A 865 46.54 -25.56 24.29
N THR A 866 45.79 -25.05 23.32
CA THR A 866 46.31 -24.94 21.97
C THR A 866 47.33 -23.82 22.03
N THR A 867 48.60 -24.24 22.04
CA THR A 867 49.72 -23.47 21.49
C THR A 867 49.28 -22.96 20.11
N GLY A 868 48.63 -21.79 20.07
CA GLY A 868 48.09 -21.22 18.86
C GLY A 868 49.26 -20.90 17.94
N ALA A 869 49.38 -21.62 16.83
CA ALA A 869 50.22 -21.18 15.74
C ALA A 869 49.85 -19.71 15.44
N PRO A 870 50.83 -18.82 15.26
CA PRO A 870 50.55 -17.41 14.99
C PRO A 870 49.61 -17.34 13.78
N LEU A 871 48.53 -16.56 13.91
CA LEU A 871 47.59 -16.32 12.82
C LEU A 871 48.39 -15.91 11.57
N PRO A 872 48.05 -16.42 10.37
CA PRO A 872 48.76 -16.02 9.16
C PRO A 872 48.71 -14.49 9.00
N LYS A 873 49.83 -13.87 8.60
CA LYS A 873 49.95 -12.41 8.48
C LYS A 873 48.83 -11.78 7.66
N GLU A 874 48.39 -12.45 6.62
CA GLU A 874 47.27 -12.02 5.77
C GLU A 874 45.94 -11.95 6.52
N VAL A 875 45.68 -12.88 7.45
CA VAL A 875 44.47 -12.90 8.28
C VAL A 875 44.50 -11.79 9.31
N ILE A 876 45.67 -11.55 9.93
CA ILE A 876 45.87 -10.42 10.87
C ILE A 876 45.60 -9.10 10.14
N GLN A 877 46.21 -8.90 8.98
CA GLN A 877 46.05 -7.67 8.19
C GLN A 877 44.59 -7.45 7.79
N TRP A 878 43.88 -8.49 7.34
CA TRP A 878 42.47 -8.39 7.01
C TRP A 878 41.61 -8.06 8.24
N LYS A 879 41.81 -8.74 9.37
CA LYS A 879 41.09 -8.46 10.62
C LYS A 879 41.27 -7.04 11.13
N LEU A 880 42.46 -6.47 10.96
CA LEU A 880 42.72 -5.07 11.31
C LEU A 880 41.87 -4.10 10.49
N THR A 881 41.44 -4.46 9.27
CA THR A 881 40.60 -3.58 8.44
C THR A 881 39.11 -3.62 8.79
N LEU A 882 38.61 -4.69 9.42
CA LEU A 882 37.17 -4.92 9.64
C LEU A 882 36.48 -3.81 10.45
N HIS A 883 37.16 -3.28 11.46
CA HIS A 883 36.61 -2.19 12.28
C HIS A 883 36.51 -0.88 11.48
N GLN A 884 37.48 -0.61 10.60
CA GLN A 884 37.45 0.55 9.71
C GLN A 884 36.29 0.44 8.70
N ILE A 885 36.03 -0.76 8.19
CA ILE A 885 34.86 -1.03 7.35
C ILE A 885 33.58 -0.70 8.12
N GLY A 886 33.43 -1.15 9.36
CA GLY A 886 32.21 -0.89 10.13
C GLY A 886 32.03 0.57 10.54
N LEU A 887 33.11 1.28 10.85
CA LEU A 887 33.07 2.74 11.06
C LEU A 887 32.56 3.47 9.81
N ASP A 888 33.00 3.05 8.62
CA ASP A 888 32.61 3.63 7.35
C ASP A 888 31.18 3.28 6.96
N VAL A 889 30.78 2.02 7.13
CA VAL A 889 29.40 1.56 6.90
C VAL A 889 28.41 2.35 7.74
N ASN A 890 28.70 2.56 9.03
CA ASN A 890 27.82 3.30 9.95
C ASN A 890 27.62 4.78 9.59
N ARG A 891 28.52 5.37 8.81
CA ARG A 891 28.39 6.75 8.31
C ARG A 891 27.96 6.85 6.85
N THR A 892 27.82 5.73 6.15
CA THR A 892 27.50 5.71 4.71
C THR A 892 26.02 6.00 4.50
N ASP A 893 25.71 7.00 3.68
CA ASP A 893 24.37 7.34 3.17
C ASP A 893 23.23 7.33 4.20
N ARG A 894 23.50 7.76 5.45
CA ARG A 894 22.55 7.78 6.57
C ARG A 894 21.34 8.70 6.39
N VAL A 895 21.27 9.43 5.28
CA VAL A 895 20.09 10.19 4.84
C VAL A 895 19.02 9.28 4.21
N LEU A 896 19.39 8.09 3.75
CA LEU A 896 18.48 7.11 3.14
C LEU A 896 17.85 6.23 4.22
N VAL A 897 16.54 5.99 4.12
CA VAL A 897 15.78 5.08 5.02
C VAL A 897 16.32 3.65 4.94
N TYR A 898 16.86 3.24 3.79
CA TYR A 898 17.43 1.90 3.58
C TYR A 898 18.44 1.48 4.66
N TYR A 899 19.28 2.40 5.14
CA TYR A 899 20.31 2.13 6.15
C TYR A 899 19.84 2.35 7.60
N GLU A 900 18.53 2.52 7.84
CA GLU A 900 17.94 2.40 9.19
C GLU A 900 17.90 0.93 9.65
N SER A 901 17.79 0.00 8.70
CA SER A 901 17.85 -1.44 8.98
C SER A 901 19.28 -1.89 9.28
N GLN A 902 19.47 -2.55 10.42
CA GLN A 902 20.74 -3.16 10.81
C GLN A 902 21.15 -4.28 9.86
N GLU A 903 20.18 -4.98 9.26
CA GLU A 903 20.42 -6.03 8.25
C GLU A 903 21.10 -5.45 7.00
N ASN A 904 20.62 -4.31 6.52
CA ASN A 904 21.18 -3.65 5.34
C ASN A 904 22.59 -3.08 5.59
N LEU A 905 22.86 -2.60 6.81
CA LEU A 905 24.22 -2.22 7.23
C LEU A 905 25.14 -3.44 7.29
N ALA A 906 24.68 -4.54 7.90
CA ALA A 906 25.45 -5.78 7.98
C ALA A 906 25.74 -6.36 6.59
N ARG A 907 24.78 -6.30 5.67
CA ARG A 907 24.96 -6.70 4.27
C ARG A 907 26.06 -5.91 3.56
N LEU A 908 26.05 -4.58 3.68
CA LEU A 908 27.09 -3.72 3.10
C LEU A 908 28.46 -4.04 3.71
N TRP A 909 28.49 -4.27 5.03
CA TRP A 909 29.70 -4.65 5.75
C TRP A 909 30.24 -6.02 5.30
N ASP A 910 29.37 -7.02 5.11
CA ASP A 910 29.75 -8.36 4.64
C ASP A 910 30.37 -8.29 3.24
N ILE A 911 29.74 -7.59 2.28
CA ILE A 911 30.24 -7.45 0.90
C ILE A 911 31.66 -6.84 0.91
N LEU A 912 31.86 -5.76 1.66
CA LEU A 912 33.16 -5.08 1.76
C LEU A 912 34.20 -5.94 2.49
N SER A 913 33.78 -6.68 3.52
CA SER A 913 34.65 -7.59 4.26
C SER A 913 35.14 -8.73 3.38
N VAL A 914 34.24 -9.35 2.60
CA VAL A 914 34.61 -10.39 1.63
C VAL A 914 35.48 -9.82 0.51
N TYR A 915 35.15 -8.63 -0.03
CA TYR A 915 35.96 -8.01 -1.08
C TYR A 915 37.40 -7.72 -0.62
N SER A 916 37.57 -7.17 0.58
CA SER A 916 38.90 -6.87 1.13
C SER A 916 39.77 -8.11 1.35
N TRP A 917 39.16 -9.30 1.43
CA TRP A 917 39.86 -10.57 1.45
C TRP A 917 40.23 -11.08 0.05
N VAL A 918 39.39 -10.77 -0.95
CA VAL A 918 39.58 -11.19 -2.34
C VAL A 918 40.68 -10.38 -3.03
N ASP A 919 40.64 -9.05 -2.98
CA ASP A 919 41.70 -8.18 -3.51
C ASP A 919 42.63 -7.71 -2.38
N LYS A 920 43.56 -8.58 -1.99
CA LYS A 920 44.47 -8.33 -0.85
C LYS A 920 45.45 -7.17 -1.06
N ASP A 921 45.74 -6.83 -2.31
CA ASP A 921 46.67 -5.72 -2.62
C ASP A 921 46.03 -4.37 -2.28
N ILE A 922 44.72 -4.24 -2.46
CA ILE A 922 43.95 -3.04 -2.12
C ILE A 922 43.39 -3.15 -0.70
N GLY A 923 42.88 -4.33 -0.33
CA GLY A 923 42.14 -4.54 0.91
C GLY A 923 40.89 -3.66 0.96
N TYR A 924 40.80 -2.86 2.03
CA TYR A 924 39.75 -1.84 2.19
C TYR A 924 40.36 -0.46 2.34
N CYS A 925 39.84 0.50 1.55
CA CYS A 925 40.18 1.91 1.61
C CYS A 925 38.91 2.74 1.85
N GLN A 926 39.03 3.79 2.65
CA GLN A 926 37.95 4.74 2.87
C GLN A 926 37.42 5.29 1.53
N GLY A 927 36.09 5.28 1.38
CA GLY A 927 35.39 5.64 0.15
C GLY A 927 34.89 4.43 -0.65
N MET A 928 35.38 3.22 -0.39
CA MET A 928 34.83 2.01 -1.03
C MET A 928 33.38 1.73 -0.60
N SER A 929 32.99 2.10 0.62
CA SER A 929 31.60 1.99 1.06
C SER A 929 30.65 2.91 0.27
N ASP A 930 31.12 4.11 -0.09
CA ASP A 930 30.36 5.06 -0.93
C ASP A 930 30.15 4.51 -2.35
N LEU A 931 31.11 3.73 -2.87
CA LEU A 931 31.00 3.07 -4.17
C LEU A 931 30.09 1.82 -4.12
N CYS A 932 30.16 1.06 -3.03
CA CYS A 932 29.38 -0.16 -2.85
C CYS A 932 27.91 0.13 -2.48
N SER A 933 27.62 1.26 -1.84
CA SER A 933 26.28 1.60 -1.36
C SER A 933 25.21 1.56 -2.46
N PRO A 934 25.36 2.23 -3.62
CA PRO A 934 24.38 2.12 -4.70
C PRO A 934 24.19 0.69 -5.22
N ILE A 935 25.27 -0.10 -5.30
CA ILE A 935 25.21 -1.49 -5.79
C ILE A 935 24.45 -2.38 -4.80
N SER A 936 24.72 -2.23 -3.51
CA SER A 936 24.04 -2.99 -2.44
C SER A 936 22.54 -2.69 -2.39
N ILE A 937 22.14 -1.44 -2.68
CA ILE A 937 20.73 -1.02 -2.69
C ILE A 937 19.98 -1.55 -3.92
N ILE A 938 20.62 -1.51 -5.10
CA ILE A 938 19.95 -1.86 -6.37
C ILE A 938 19.80 -3.38 -6.57
N LEU A 939 20.78 -4.17 -6.12
CA LEU A 939 20.80 -5.61 -6.33
C LEU A 939 20.32 -6.32 -5.07
N GLU A 940 19.21 -7.06 -5.17
CA GLU A 940 18.55 -7.70 -4.03
C GLU A 940 19.35 -8.86 -3.43
N HIS A 941 20.13 -9.60 -4.22
CA HIS A 941 20.94 -10.72 -3.72
C HIS A 941 22.38 -10.27 -3.41
N GLU A 942 22.86 -10.59 -2.20
CA GLU A 942 24.16 -10.11 -1.69
C GLU A 942 25.33 -10.51 -2.61
N ALA A 943 25.36 -11.77 -3.06
CA ALA A 943 26.39 -12.25 -3.98
C ALA A 943 26.38 -11.51 -5.34
N ASP A 944 25.21 -11.17 -5.88
CA ASP A 944 25.11 -10.47 -7.16
C ASP A 944 25.64 -9.04 -7.00
N ALA A 945 25.36 -8.40 -5.85
CA ALA A 945 25.92 -7.12 -5.46
C ALA A 945 27.44 -7.18 -5.29
N PHE A 946 27.97 -8.23 -4.66
CA PHE A 946 29.41 -8.45 -4.53
C PHE A 946 30.11 -8.51 -5.89
N TRP A 947 29.61 -9.33 -6.83
CA TRP A 947 30.23 -9.45 -8.15
C TRP A 947 30.13 -8.16 -8.97
N CYS A 948 29.03 -7.43 -8.89
CA CYS A 948 28.93 -6.12 -9.53
C CYS A 948 29.90 -5.10 -8.91
N PHE A 949 30.06 -5.12 -7.58
CA PHE A 949 31.02 -4.27 -6.88
C PHE A 949 32.46 -4.62 -7.26
N GLU A 950 32.79 -5.90 -7.37
CA GLU A 950 34.09 -6.38 -7.83
C GLU A 950 34.41 -5.89 -9.26
N ARG A 951 33.44 -5.97 -10.19
CA ARG A 951 33.58 -5.40 -11.53
C ARG A 951 33.74 -3.88 -11.55
N LEU A 952 33.03 -3.16 -10.68
CA LEU A 952 33.22 -1.71 -10.52
C LEU A 952 34.63 -1.42 -10.01
N MET A 953 35.09 -2.16 -9.00
CA MET A 953 36.42 -1.98 -8.43
C MET A 953 37.52 -2.21 -9.46
N HIS A 954 37.39 -3.16 -10.39
CA HIS A 954 38.34 -3.30 -11.50
C HIS A 954 38.56 -2.01 -12.30
N ARG A 955 37.53 -1.17 -12.48
CA ARG A 955 37.63 0.10 -13.20
C ARG A 955 38.33 1.20 -12.40
N VAL A 956 38.05 1.26 -11.10
CA VAL A 956 38.58 2.29 -10.21
C VAL A 956 39.75 1.82 -9.36
N ARG A 957 40.22 0.58 -9.55
CA ARG A 957 41.25 -0.07 -8.71
C ARG A 957 42.49 0.79 -8.55
N ARG A 958 42.94 1.41 -9.65
CA ARG A 958 44.10 2.31 -9.68
C ARG A 958 43.94 3.51 -8.75
N ASN A 959 42.72 3.97 -8.46
CA ASN A 959 42.48 5.08 -7.52
C ASN A 959 42.86 4.70 -6.08
N PHE A 960 42.72 3.43 -5.72
CA PHE A 960 42.94 2.92 -4.36
C PHE A 960 44.32 2.30 -4.15
N GLN A 961 45.13 2.18 -5.22
CA GLN A 961 46.51 1.74 -5.12
C GLN A 961 47.37 2.80 -4.42
N SER A 962 47.96 2.42 -3.28
CA SER A 962 48.89 3.24 -2.52
C SER A 962 50.30 2.67 -2.67
N THR A 963 51.19 3.41 -3.35
CA THR A 963 52.62 3.07 -3.40
C THR A 963 53.37 3.95 -2.38
N SER A 964 54.55 3.52 -1.91
CA SER A 964 55.38 4.25 -0.94
C SER A 964 55.71 5.72 -1.32
N THR A 965 55.49 6.11 -2.57
CA THR A 965 55.79 7.45 -3.12
C THR A 965 54.60 8.17 -3.76
N SER A 966 53.42 7.55 -3.94
CA SER A 966 52.25 8.21 -4.57
C SER A 966 50.93 7.48 -4.32
N ILE A 967 49.84 8.26 -4.14
CA ILE A 967 48.45 7.79 -4.16
C ILE A 967 47.95 7.77 -5.60
N GLY A 968 47.29 6.70 -6.06
CA GLY A 968 46.90 6.52 -7.46
C GLY A 968 46.00 7.62 -8.07
N VAL A 969 45.16 8.28 -7.26
CA VAL A 969 44.38 9.47 -7.70
C VAL A 969 45.28 10.64 -8.12
N ARG A 970 46.49 10.77 -7.57
CA ARG A 970 47.44 11.86 -7.91
C ARG A 970 47.87 11.82 -9.37
N ALA A 971 47.94 10.63 -9.98
CA ALA A 971 48.20 10.49 -11.42
C ALA A 971 47.07 11.13 -12.23
N GLN A 972 45.81 10.83 -11.90
CA GLN A 972 44.64 11.44 -12.58
C GLN A 972 44.54 12.95 -12.36
N LEU A 973 44.93 13.46 -11.18
CA LEU A 973 45.00 14.91 -10.94
C LEU A 973 46.12 15.58 -11.75
N THR A 974 47.24 14.90 -11.95
CA THR A 974 48.32 15.38 -12.82
C THR A 974 47.87 15.41 -14.29
N THR A 975 47.14 14.39 -14.72
CA THR A 975 46.49 14.35 -16.04
C THR A 975 45.46 15.47 -16.19
N LEU A 976 44.61 15.70 -15.17
CA LEU A 976 43.65 16.81 -15.14
C LEU A 976 44.37 18.16 -15.30
N SER A 977 45.45 18.37 -14.56
CA SER A 977 46.27 19.58 -14.64
C SER A 977 46.79 19.81 -16.07
N THR A 978 47.28 18.74 -16.72
CA THR A 978 47.74 18.78 -18.12
C THR A 978 46.61 19.10 -19.10
N ILE A 979 45.42 18.51 -18.89
CA ILE A 979 44.23 18.78 -19.71
C ILE A 979 43.81 20.25 -19.56
N MET A 980 43.70 20.75 -18.33
CA MET A 980 43.28 22.13 -18.06
C MET A 980 44.28 23.13 -18.61
N LYS A 981 45.58 22.88 -18.48
CA LYS A 981 46.62 23.71 -19.09
C LYS A 981 46.49 23.82 -20.61
N SER A 982 46.02 22.76 -21.26
CA SER A 982 45.85 22.71 -22.72
C SER A 982 44.52 23.30 -23.20
N VAL A 983 43.44 23.07 -22.44
CA VAL A 983 42.07 23.45 -22.84
C VAL A 983 41.70 24.86 -22.37
N ASP A 984 42.14 25.26 -21.18
CA ASP A 984 41.86 26.56 -20.56
C ASP A 984 43.08 27.06 -19.76
N PRO A 985 44.14 27.51 -20.46
CA PRO A 985 45.39 27.91 -19.81
C PRO A 985 45.22 29.07 -18.83
N LYS A 986 44.25 29.96 -19.07
CA LYS A 986 44.00 31.12 -18.19
C LYS A 986 43.46 30.69 -16.84
N LEU A 987 42.51 29.74 -16.83
CA LEU A 987 41.99 29.19 -15.58
C LEU A 987 43.06 28.39 -14.83
N HIS A 988 43.87 27.61 -15.56
CA HIS A 988 44.98 26.87 -14.97
C HIS A 988 46.01 27.79 -14.30
N GLU A 989 46.48 28.83 -15.00
CA GLU A 989 47.43 29.80 -14.46
C GLU A 989 46.87 30.53 -13.23
N HIS A 990 45.58 30.89 -13.24
CA HIS A 990 44.93 31.48 -12.07
C HIS A 990 44.91 30.53 -10.87
N LEU A 991 44.54 29.27 -11.07
CA LEU A 991 44.55 28.27 -10.00
C LEU A 991 45.97 27.97 -9.49
N GLU A 992 46.96 27.97 -10.37
CA GLU A 992 48.38 27.81 -10.01
C GLU A 992 48.86 28.97 -9.12
N ASN A 993 48.48 30.21 -9.44
CA ASN A 993 48.77 31.40 -8.63
C ASN A 993 48.08 31.39 -7.25
N LEU A 994 47.04 30.57 -7.06
CA LEU A 994 46.33 30.38 -5.79
C LEU A 994 46.83 29.14 -5.02
N ASP A 995 47.99 28.57 -5.37
CA ASP A 995 48.53 27.31 -4.86
C ASP A 995 47.62 26.08 -5.11
N GLY A 996 46.71 26.18 -6.08
CA GLY A 996 45.74 25.14 -6.47
C GLY A 996 46.10 24.36 -7.74
N GLY A 997 47.32 24.53 -8.29
CA GLY A 997 47.75 23.95 -9.57
C GLY A 997 47.86 22.41 -9.60
N GLU A 998 47.88 21.76 -8.43
CA GLU A 998 47.83 20.30 -8.29
C GLU A 998 46.38 19.74 -8.21
N TYR A 999 45.36 20.61 -8.21
CA TYR A 999 43.93 20.23 -8.22
C TYR A 999 43.49 19.31 -7.06
N LEU A 1000 44.17 19.35 -5.91
CA LEU A 1000 43.87 18.48 -4.76
C LEU A 1000 42.43 18.58 -4.26
N PHE A 1001 41.76 19.72 -4.47
CA PHE A 1001 40.34 19.90 -4.16
C PHE A 1001 39.40 18.97 -4.95
N ALA A 1002 39.84 18.42 -6.08
CA ALA A 1002 39.08 17.46 -6.90
C ALA A 1002 39.31 15.99 -6.51
N PHE A 1003 40.17 15.72 -5.51
CA PHE A 1003 40.51 14.37 -5.07
C PHE A 1003 39.27 13.54 -4.73
N ARG A 1004 38.35 14.10 -3.95
CA ARG A 1004 37.09 13.44 -3.55
C ARG A 1004 36.22 13.08 -4.76
N MET A 1005 36.15 13.97 -5.75
CA MET A 1005 35.34 13.77 -6.96
C MET A 1005 35.78 12.53 -7.75
N LEU A 1006 37.09 12.31 -7.86
CA LEU A 1006 37.66 11.16 -8.56
C LEU A 1006 37.63 9.88 -7.71
N MET A 1007 37.90 9.99 -6.40
CA MET A 1007 38.00 8.84 -5.51
C MET A 1007 36.68 8.08 -5.38
N VAL A 1008 35.56 8.79 -5.20
CA VAL A 1008 34.23 8.20 -5.02
C VAL A 1008 33.29 8.50 -6.19
N LEU A 1009 33.84 8.74 -7.39
CA LEU A 1009 33.10 9.00 -8.63
C LEU A 1009 31.93 9.97 -8.46
N PHE A 1010 32.22 11.14 -7.87
CA PHE A 1010 31.26 12.22 -7.58
C PHE A 1010 30.09 11.87 -6.65
N ARG A 1011 30.10 10.73 -5.94
CA ARG A 1011 29.03 10.35 -5.00
C ARG A 1011 28.72 11.45 -3.98
N ARG A 1012 29.73 12.22 -3.56
CA ARG A 1012 29.56 13.31 -2.58
C ARG A 1012 29.14 14.65 -3.18
N GLU A 1013 29.13 14.78 -4.52
CA GLU A 1013 28.80 16.03 -5.22
C GLU A 1013 27.37 16.06 -5.79
N PHE A 1014 26.75 14.88 -5.94
CA PHE A 1014 25.41 14.69 -6.48
C PHE A 1014 24.46 14.11 -5.44
N SER A 1015 23.15 14.23 -5.70
CA SER A 1015 22.14 13.41 -5.03
C SER A 1015 22.43 11.91 -5.26
N PHE A 1016 21.86 11.05 -4.44
CA PHE A 1016 22.03 9.60 -4.59
C PHE A 1016 21.59 9.12 -5.98
N VAL A 1017 20.45 9.63 -6.46
CA VAL A 1017 19.90 9.30 -7.78
C VAL A 1017 20.73 9.87 -8.93
N ASP A 1018 21.15 11.14 -8.83
CA ASP A 1018 21.96 11.74 -9.88
C ASP A 1018 23.35 11.11 -9.98
N THR A 1019 23.88 10.57 -8.87
CA THR A 1019 25.13 9.79 -8.87
C THR A 1019 24.97 8.53 -9.73
N MET A 1020 23.91 7.75 -9.52
CA MET A 1020 23.62 6.57 -10.34
C MET A 1020 23.45 6.94 -11.81
N TYR A 1021 22.71 8.01 -12.10
CA TYR A 1021 22.52 8.48 -13.48
C TYR A 1021 23.83 8.92 -14.14
N LEU A 1022 24.73 9.59 -13.40
CA LEU A 1022 26.06 9.94 -13.88
C LEU A 1022 26.88 8.70 -14.23
N TRP A 1023 26.89 7.69 -13.36
CA TRP A 1023 27.62 6.44 -13.58
C TRP A 1023 27.11 5.71 -14.82
N GLU A 1024 25.79 5.61 -15.00
CA GLU A 1024 25.17 5.02 -16.19
C GLU A 1024 25.59 5.72 -17.49
N LEU A 1025 25.64 7.05 -17.47
CA LEU A 1025 26.12 7.83 -18.60
C LEU A 1025 27.61 7.58 -18.87
N MET A 1026 28.45 7.57 -17.83
CA MET A 1026 29.88 7.34 -17.98
C MET A 1026 30.16 5.93 -18.52
N TRP A 1027 29.62 4.90 -17.87
CA TRP A 1027 29.83 3.51 -18.26
C TRP A 1027 29.30 3.21 -19.65
N SER A 1028 28.18 3.81 -20.06
CA SER A 1028 27.67 3.67 -21.43
C SER A 1028 28.51 4.44 -22.47
N MET A 1029 29.22 5.50 -22.08
CA MET A 1029 30.13 6.23 -22.98
C MET A 1029 31.48 5.53 -23.13
N GLU A 1030 31.96 4.86 -22.08
CA GLU A 1030 33.20 4.07 -22.02
C GLU A 1030 33.00 2.61 -22.44
N TYR A 1031 31.77 2.18 -22.72
CA TYR A 1031 31.47 0.77 -22.98
C TYR A 1031 32.25 0.21 -24.19
N ASN A 1032 32.90 -0.93 -23.97
CA ASN A 1032 33.60 -1.73 -24.99
C ASN A 1032 32.92 -3.11 -25.14
N PRO A 1033 32.57 -3.57 -26.35
CA PRO A 1033 31.92 -4.87 -26.58
C PRO A 1033 32.71 -6.09 -26.09
N ASN A 1034 34.03 -5.97 -25.95
CA ASN A 1034 34.89 -7.05 -25.44
C ASN A 1034 35.08 -7.00 -23.92
N LEU A 1035 34.38 -6.11 -23.22
CA LEU A 1035 34.54 -5.87 -21.77
C LEU A 1035 34.46 -7.17 -20.96
N PHE A 1036 33.43 -7.99 -21.20
CA PHE A 1036 33.26 -9.27 -20.50
C PHE A 1036 34.47 -10.19 -20.72
N SER A 1037 34.90 -10.39 -21.96
CA SER A 1037 36.06 -11.25 -22.26
C SER A 1037 37.36 -10.72 -21.68
N MET A 1038 37.56 -9.39 -21.63
CA MET A 1038 38.74 -8.77 -21.02
C MET A 1038 38.79 -8.99 -19.49
N LEU A 1039 37.64 -9.05 -18.83
CA LEU A 1039 37.52 -9.24 -17.38
C LEU A 1039 37.57 -10.72 -16.96
N GLU A 1040 37.29 -11.65 -17.87
CA GLU A 1040 37.35 -13.11 -17.62
C GLU A 1040 38.71 -13.72 -17.99
N SER A 1041 39.54 -13.04 -18.79
CA SER A 1041 40.89 -13.53 -19.13
C SER A 1041 41.94 -13.01 -18.14
N ASP A 1042 42.45 -13.89 -17.27
CA ASP A 1042 43.52 -13.60 -16.28
C ASP A 1042 44.87 -13.15 -16.87
N THR A 1043 45.02 -13.13 -18.20
CA THR A 1043 46.23 -12.69 -18.89
C THR A 1043 45.92 -11.57 -19.87
N GLY A 1044 46.28 -10.34 -19.50
CA GLY A 1044 46.12 -9.11 -20.30
C GLY A 1044 46.93 -9.11 -21.60
N THR A 1045 46.54 -9.93 -22.57
CA THR A 1045 47.03 -9.90 -23.95
C THR A 1045 45.85 -9.62 -24.89
N SER A 1046 45.71 -8.36 -25.31
CA SER A 1046 44.74 -8.00 -26.34
C SER A 1046 45.21 -8.56 -27.68
N LYS A 1047 44.46 -9.51 -28.24
CA LYS A 1047 44.57 -9.83 -29.67
C LYS A 1047 43.82 -8.77 -30.44
N ALA A 1048 44.58 -7.82 -31.00
CA ALA A 1048 44.08 -6.83 -31.94
C ALA A 1048 43.38 -7.55 -33.10
N THR A 1049 42.06 -7.48 -33.12
CA THR A 1049 41.25 -7.91 -34.26
C THR A 1049 40.92 -6.65 -35.04
N THR A 1050 41.32 -6.61 -36.31
CA THR A 1050 40.97 -5.56 -37.28
C THR A 1050 39.49 -5.20 -37.16
N MET A 1051 39.21 -3.94 -36.80
CA MET A 1051 37.86 -3.50 -36.42
C MET A 1051 36.97 -3.31 -37.64
N ASP A 1052 35.90 -4.12 -37.70
CA ASP A 1052 34.78 -3.98 -38.61
C ASP A 1052 33.85 -2.82 -38.16
N GLU A 1053 33.19 -2.14 -39.11
CA GLU A 1053 32.26 -1.03 -38.82
C GLU A 1053 31.11 -1.45 -37.89
N SER A 1054 30.75 -2.74 -37.91
CA SER A 1054 29.72 -3.33 -37.07
C SER A 1054 30.06 -3.29 -35.57
N VAL A 1055 31.34 -3.51 -35.21
CA VAL A 1055 31.83 -3.50 -33.82
C VAL A 1055 31.92 -2.07 -33.29
N LEU A 1056 32.37 -1.12 -34.13
CA LEU A 1056 32.41 0.29 -33.77
C LEU A 1056 31.03 0.82 -33.37
N ARG A 1057 29.94 0.33 -33.98
CA ARG A 1057 28.56 0.71 -33.66
C ARG A 1057 28.12 0.30 -32.25
N GLN A 1058 28.75 -0.73 -31.68
CA GLN A 1058 28.48 -1.25 -30.34
C GLN A 1058 29.33 -0.56 -29.25
N CYS A 1059 30.39 0.19 -29.61
CA CYS A 1059 31.16 0.97 -28.64
C CYS A 1059 30.42 2.24 -28.18
N GLY A 1060 30.67 2.65 -26.94
CA GLY A 1060 30.26 3.94 -26.38
C GLY A 1060 30.86 5.13 -27.15
N LYS A 1061 30.30 6.33 -26.96
CA LYS A 1061 30.73 7.53 -27.72
C LYS A 1061 32.14 7.97 -27.41
N PHE A 1062 32.56 7.88 -26.15
CA PHE A 1062 33.91 8.25 -25.73
C PHE A 1062 34.91 7.24 -26.27
N GLU A 1063 34.61 5.95 -26.04
CA GLU A 1063 35.44 4.83 -26.53
C GLU A 1063 35.62 4.84 -28.04
N ARG A 1064 34.54 5.06 -28.80
CA ARG A 1064 34.60 5.17 -30.26
C ARG A 1064 35.54 6.30 -30.72
N LYS A 1065 35.53 7.45 -30.04
CA LYS A 1065 36.43 8.56 -30.38
C LYS A 1065 37.89 8.25 -30.07
N ASN A 1066 38.18 7.52 -28.98
CA ASN A 1066 39.52 7.07 -28.64
C ASN A 1066 40.06 6.10 -29.71
N LEU A 1067 39.26 5.09 -30.07
CA LEU A 1067 39.61 4.12 -31.10
C LEU A 1067 39.84 4.77 -32.47
N GLN A 1068 39.08 5.82 -32.81
CA GLN A 1068 39.27 6.59 -34.05
C GLN A 1068 40.48 7.52 -34.04
N ALA A 1069 40.98 7.90 -32.86
CA ALA A 1069 42.12 8.81 -32.71
C ALA A 1069 43.48 8.10 -32.77
N ASP A 1070 43.50 6.76 -32.85
CA ASP A 1070 44.67 5.87 -32.99
C ASP A 1070 45.79 6.11 -31.95
N LYS A 1071 45.43 6.67 -30.79
CA LYS A 1071 46.35 6.93 -29.68
C LYS A 1071 46.37 5.75 -28.71
N LYS A 1072 47.60 5.26 -28.42
CA LYS A 1072 47.93 4.21 -27.43
C LYS A 1072 48.41 4.77 -26.08
N ASP A 1073 48.23 6.06 -25.80
CA ASP A 1073 48.61 6.62 -24.51
C ASP A 1073 47.59 6.25 -23.43
N GLU A 1074 48.05 6.17 -22.17
CA GLU A 1074 47.28 5.77 -20.98
C GLU A 1074 45.81 6.17 -21.09
N GLU A 1075 44.92 5.17 -21.07
CA GLU A 1075 43.48 5.33 -21.24
C GLU A 1075 42.92 6.28 -20.15
N ILE A 1076 42.84 7.56 -20.48
CA ILE A 1076 42.39 8.61 -19.54
C ILE A 1076 40.89 8.38 -19.28
N PRO A 1077 40.48 8.14 -18.03
CA PRO A 1077 39.07 7.90 -17.72
C PRO A 1077 38.20 9.13 -18.02
N LEU A 1078 36.95 8.90 -18.42
CA LEU A 1078 36.00 9.99 -18.68
C LEU A 1078 35.76 10.84 -17.43
N SER A 1079 35.89 10.26 -16.22
CA SER A 1079 35.76 10.96 -14.94
C SER A 1079 36.66 12.20 -14.83
N VAL A 1080 37.88 12.14 -15.39
CA VAL A 1080 38.84 13.25 -15.38
C VAL A 1080 38.31 14.42 -16.22
N PHE A 1081 37.74 14.14 -17.39
CA PHE A 1081 37.10 15.15 -18.23
C PHE A 1081 35.80 15.69 -17.63
N VAL A 1082 35.08 14.89 -16.85
CA VAL A 1082 33.92 15.36 -16.08
C VAL A 1082 34.36 16.38 -15.03
N VAL A 1083 35.47 16.14 -14.31
CA VAL A 1083 36.04 17.14 -13.38
C VAL A 1083 36.40 18.43 -14.12
N ALA A 1084 37.10 18.32 -15.26
CA ALA A 1084 37.43 19.48 -16.09
C ALA A 1084 36.17 20.29 -16.50
N SER A 1085 35.08 19.60 -16.85
CA SER A 1085 33.81 20.25 -17.22
C SER A 1085 33.18 21.04 -16.06
N VAL A 1086 33.26 20.51 -14.83
CA VAL A 1086 32.76 21.18 -13.64
C VAL A 1086 33.54 22.47 -13.37
N LEU A 1087 34.86 22.45 -13.58
CA LEU A 1087 35.73 23.62 -13.45
C LEU A 1087 35.45 24.67 -14.53
N GLU A 1088 35.36 24.26 -15.81
CA GLU A 1088 35.05 25.17 -16.92
C GLU A 1088 33.67 25.83 -16.74
N ALA A 1089 32.67 25.09 -16.24
CA ALA A 1089 31.34 25.63 -15.93
C ALA A 1089 31.34 26.75 -14.88
N ARG A 1090 32.40 26.83 -14.04
CA ARG A 1090 32.58 27.87 -13.02
C ARG A 1090 33.74 28.82 -13.31
N ASN A 1091 34.33 28.76 -14.50
CA ASN A 1091 35.46 29.59 -14.91
C ASN A 1091 35.30 31.07 -14.51
N LYS A 1092 34.17 31.70 -14.88
CA LYS A 1092 33.94 33.14 -14.59
C LYS A 1092 33.96 33.48 -13.10
N LYS A 1093 33.39 32.60 -12.26
CA LYS A 1093 33.39 32.78 -10.80
C LYS A 1093 34.76 32.50 -10.20
N LEU A 1094 35.43 31.44 -10.65
CA LEU A 1094 36.76 31.10 -10.18
C LEU A 1094 37.77 32.21 -10.50
N LEU A 1095 37.73 32.79 -11.70
CA LEU A 1095 38.60 33.90 -12.08
C LEU A 1095 38.26 35.23 -11.39
N GLY A 1096 36.98 35.47 -11.07
CA GLY A 1096 36.52 36.75 -10.53
C GLY A 1096 36.45 36.84 -9.00
N GLU A 1097 36.12 35.73 -8.34
CA GLU A 1097 35.79 35.69 -6.91
C GLU A 1097 36.86 34.95 -6.08
N ALA A 1098 37.57 33.97 -6.64
CA ALA A 1098 38.57 33.21 -5.87
C ALA A 1098 39.86 33.99 -5.70
N LYS A 1099 40.24 34.25 -4.43
CA LYS A 1099 41.49 34.93 -4.05
C LYS A 1099 42.45 34.03 -3.29
N GLY A 1100 42.02 32.81 -2.93
CA GLY A 1100 42.82 31.76 -2.34
C GLY A 1100 42.20 30.38 -2.55
N LEU A 1101 42.92 29.32 -2.15
CA LEU A 1101 42.48 27.93 -2.30
C LEU A 1101 41.16 27.65 -1.54
N ASP A 1102 40.97 28.29 -0.38
CA ASP A 1102 39.73 28.16 0.41
C ASP A 1102 38.51 28.67 -0.35
N ASP A 1103 38.66 29.75 -1.11
CA ASP A 1103 37.59 30.28 -1.96
C ASP A 1103 37.26 29.31 -3.11
N VAL A 1104 38.29 28.67 -3.69
CA VAL A 1104 38.10 27.62 -4.73
C VAL A 1104 37.30 26.47 -4.15
N VAL A 1105 37.68 25.94 -2.99
CA VAL A 1105 36.97 24.86 -2.30
C VAL A 1105 35.54 25.28 -1.94
N LYS A 1106 35.35 26.52 -1.47
CA LYS A 1106 34.02 27.05 -1.14
C LYS A 1106 33.13 27.14 -2.38
N ILE A 1107 33.62 27.70 -3.48
CA ILE A 1107 32.89 27.81 -4.76
C ILE A 1107 32.53 26.41 -5.28
N LEU A 1108 33.42 25.43 -5.13
CA LEU A 1108 33.18 24.04 -5.52
C LEU A 1108 32.28 23.27 -4.54
N ASN A 1109 32.19 23.66 -3.28
CA ASN A 1109 31.24 23.08 -2.33
C ASN A 1109 29.83 23.66 -2.52
N GLU A 1110 29.70 24.94 -2.87
CA GLU A 1110 28.41 25.61 -3.17
C GLU A 1110 27.65 24.97 -4.35
N ILE A 1111 28.35 24.25 -5.23
CA ILE A 1111 27.75 23.58 -6.40
C ILE A 1111 27.25 22.17 -6.08
N THR A 1112 27.63 21.60 -4.94
CA THR A 1112 27.21 20.28 -4.47
C THR A 1112 25.68 20.21 -4.46
N GLY A 1113 25.10 19.21 -5.14
CA GLY A 1113 23.65 19.07 -5.29
C GLY A 1113 22.98 19.95 -6.36
N SER A 1114 23.74 20.82 -7.05
CA SER A 1114 23.24 21.67 -8.15
C SER A 1114 23.74 21.26 -9.54
N LEU A 1115 24.60 20.25 -9.62
CA LEU A 1115 25.19 19.78 -10.88
C LEU A 1115 24.18 18.99 -11.75
N ASP A 1116 24.31 19.09 -13.07
CA ASP A 1116 23.53 18.30 -14.04
C ASP A 1116 24.46 17.27 -14.69
N ALA A 1117 24.26 15.99 -14.37
CA ALA A 1117 25.10 14.89 -14.84
C ALA A 1117 25.17 14.79 -16.37
N LYS A 1118 24.05 14.99 -17.07
CA LYS A 1118 24.00 14.91 -18.55
C LYS A 1118 24.72 16.09 -19.19
N LYS A 1119 24.62 17.28 -18.58
CA LYS A 1119 25.37 18.44 -19.02
C LYS A 1119 26.87 18.23 -18.82
N ALA A 1120 27.29 17.80 -17.63
CA ALA A 1120 28.69 17.54 -17.31
C ALA A 1120 29.33 16.52 -18.27
N CYS A 1121 28.69 15.37 -18.53
CA CYS A 1121 29.22 14.39 -19.49
C CYS A 1121 29.28 14.92 -20.94
N ARG A 1122 28.33 15.77 -21.36
CA ARG A 1122 28.38 16.37 -22.71
C ARG A 1122 29.53 17.36 -22.85
N GLU A 1123 29.74 18.21 -21.84
CA GLU A 1123 30.84 19.17 -21.80
C GLU A 1123 32.19 18.45 -21.69
N ALA A 1124 32.27 17.38 -20.90
CA ALA A 1124 33.43 16.50 -20.84
C ALA A 1124 33.83 15.94 -22.23
N LEU A 1125 32.86 15.50 -23.04
CA LEU A 1125 33.13 15.06 -24.42
C LEU A 1125 33.65 16.18 -25.34
N GLN A 1126 33.24 17.43 -25.10
CA GLN A 1126 33.73 18.59 -25.85
C GLN A 1126 35.15 18.95 -25.42
N ILE A 1127 35.45 18.95 -24.12
CA ILE A 1127 36.79 19.16 -23.57
C ILE A 1127 37.74 18.07 -24.08
N HIS A 1128 37.29 16.81 -24.07
CA HIS A 1128 38.06 15.70 -24.62
C HIS A 1128 38.40 15.92 -26.11
N GLU A 1129 37.44 16.38 -26.91
CA GLU A 1129 37.69 16.69 -28.32
C GLU A 1129 38.64 17.88 -28.52
N LYS A 1130 38.48 18.95 -27.72
CA LYS A 1130 39.43 20.08 -27.69
C LYS A 1130 40.84 19.58 -27.35
N TYR A 1131 40.98 18.78 -26.29
CA TYR A 1131 42.25 18.20 -25.87
C TYR A 1131 42.89 17.33 -26.95
N LEU A 1132 42.11 16.43 -27.57
CA LEU A 1132 42.62 15.61 -28.67
C LEU A 1132 43.10 16.45 -29.86
N ASN A 1133 42.43 17.56 -30.17
CA ASN A 1133 42.83 18.45 -31.25
C ASN A 1133 44.08 19.28 -30.88
N THR A 1134 44.17 19.77 -29.64
CA THR A 1134 45.33 20.54 -29.16
C THR A 1134 46.59 19.68 -29.01
N VAL A 1135 46.45 18.40 -28.67
CA VAL A 1135 47.59 17.46 -28.61
C VAL A 1135 47.89 16.83 -29.99
N LYS A 1136 47.07 17.09 -31.01
CA LYS A 1136 47.33 16.72 -32.43
C LYS A 1136 47.97 17.86 -33.23
N ALA A 1137 47.72 19.11 -32.83
CA ALA A 1137 48.35 20.32 -33.35
C ALA A 1137 49.72 20.56 -32.69
#